data_AF-A0A934EHZ3-F1
#
_entry.id   AF-A0A934EHZ3-F1
#
_cell.length_a   1.000
_cell.length_b   1.000
_cell.length_c   1.000
_cell.angle_alpha   90.00
_cell.angle_beta   90.00
_cell.angle_gamma   90.00
#
_symmetry.space_group_name_H-M   'P 1'
#
loop_
_entity.id
_entity.type
_entity.pdbx_description
1 polymer ?
#
loop_
_entity_poly.entity_id
_entity_poly.type
_entity_poly.pdbx_seq_one_letter_code
_entity_poly.pdbx_strand_id
1 'polypeptide(L)'
;MTETIIDLFGKAASTYPDNAALHYYQEGWQTVTYRELAGRVTNLATHLITSGVKKNDRIAIISENRPEWSTAYLAILSSGCIAVPLDAQLGPEEVKTLLIDSEAGIILHSNKTAGQLGFFAEHFRKAAGRDPLLIDFDSTEYRAIEKRAQTEALPTSEQDDIASIIYTSGTTGNPKGVVLTHKNFCSDARALIDAHIVSHEDNVLSILPLHHTYAFMCTFMVPLFLGASITYPLSMKGPDMIAAIQEKGVSIVIGVPQLLSMIRNNIMARIKALSRPLPFSLTKLIALSGMIRGRLGFNLGRLIFRSVHRSFGPRFRFFGSGGARLDPDVMEGLEALGFTVLEGYGLTETSPVVTFNPPEKRKPGSAGKPLPSVLIRIAHPSGAGEGEIEIKGPMVMKGYYNRPSATAEVMHDGWFRTGDIGRLDQEGYLFITGRSKEVIVLSSGKNIYPEDVEKMYLSSNLIREICITGVEHQGITESLHAVIVPDFEYAKQTFISNLYDAVKWEINALSGRLPSYMRIQGFTLQKDPLPRTPLGKLRRFMIKAGQPQQEDEKQEIAADRESLFNDEIGSKVLIAVGDLSKKDQEIRADDNLELDLGLDSLSRIELAVALETALSLKLSEDFMSDIHTVRELVEKIRRSSAGPQTAGPEKTGWKEIISAEPQEQIMLEKPELMMLPSRIVYAVMKLLAKLLFHLEARGLENISASGNFIIAPNHASYLDGFVVVLSLPFTVFRNLYLLGISDFFTGRLKGWFAKKAHVIPIDSSAYLNRALQTSAYVLRHGRSLCVFPEGGRSADNTLLEFKKGVGILAIEMGIPVVPVYIKGAFEALPREAAWPKFKKITVTYGTPLAAKQIDFSKKPADMDDYQYFAYLIRERVRELSRSA
;
A
#
# COMPACT_ATOMS: atom_id res chain seq x y z
N MET A 1 -10.44 44.75 -19.14
CA MET A 1 -9.27 44.85 -20.05
C MET A 1 -8.96 43.47 -20.58
N THR A 2 -8.80 43.37 -21.89
CA THR A 2 -8.57 42.14 -22.64
C THR A 2 -7.07 41.79 -22.65
N GLU A 3 -6.49 41.35 -21.53
CA GLU A 3 -5.06 41.01 -21.43
C GLU A 3 -4.75 39.57 -21.84
N THR A 4 -3.70 39.37 -22.64
CA THR A 4 -3.08 38.09 -23.00
C THR A 4 -1.98 37.68 -22.01
N ILE A 5 -1.41 36.50 -22.22
CA ILE A 5 -0.26 36.00 -21.41
C ILE A 5 0.94 36.94 -21.55
N ILE A 6 1.18 37.44 -22.77
CA ILE A 6 2.32 38.32 -23.06
C ILE A 6 2.10 39.70 -22.45
N ASP A 7 0.86 40.20 -22.40
CA ASP A 7 0.56 41.46 -21.72
C ASP A 7 0.83 41.38 -20.21
N LEU A 8 0.39 40.28 -19.57
CA LEU A 8 0.62 40.06 -18.13
C LEU A 8 2.12 39.90 -17.81
N PHE A 9 2.84 39.11 -18.62
CA PHE A 9 4.30 38.98 -18.49
C PHE A 9 5.02 40.31 -18.75
N GLY A 10 4.66 41.05 -19.79
CA GLY A 10 5.25 42.36 -20.11
C GLY A 10 5.01 43.40 -19.02
N LYS A 11 3.82 43.39 -18.40
CA LYS A 11 3.52 44.21 -17.22
C LYS A 11 4.43 43.84 -16.04
N ALA A 12 4.60 42.56 -15.74
CA ALA A 12 5.51 42.13 -14.69
C ALA A 12 6.97 42.51 -14.99
N ALA A 13 7.42 42.30 -16.23
CA ALA A 13 8.79 42.61 -16.64
C ALA A 13 9.11 44.10 -16.63
N SER A 14 8.13 44.96 -16.93
CA SER A 14 8.27 46.42 -16.82
C SER A 14 8.19 46.93 -15.37
N THR A 15 7.40 46.26 -14.52
CA THR A 15 7.24 46.64 -13.10
C THR A 15 8.42 46.18 -12.25
N TYR A 16 8.97 45.00 -12.53
CA TYR A 16 10.01 44.35 -11.74
C TYR A 16 11.25 43.97 -12.59
N PRO A 17 11.82 44.88 -13.39
CA PRO A 17 12.82 44.54 -14.41
C PRO A 17 14.08 43.89 -13.82
N ASP A 18 14.48 44.31 -12.62
CA ASP A 18 15.72 43.86 -11.98
C ASP A 18 15.49 42.74 -10.95
N ASN A 19 14.23 42.32 -10.75
CA ASN A 19 13.94 41.13 -9.94
C ASN A 19 14.44 39.88 -10.68
N ALA A 20 14.84 38.87 -9.90
CA ALA A 20 15.14 37.55 -10.46
C ALA A 20 13.86 36.90 -10.99
N ALA A 21 13.83 36.57 -12.27
CA ALA A 21 12.76 35.77 -12.87
C ALA A 21 13.08 34.28 -12.71
N LEU A 22 14.29 33.86 -13.09
CA LEU A 22 14.69 32.46 -13.14
C LEU A 22 16.04 32.25 -12.42
N HIS A 23 16.12 31.21 -11.59
CA HIS A 23 17.37 30.67 -11.05
C HIS A 23 17.58 29.26 -11.58
N TYR A 24 18.81 28.93 -11.98
CA TYR A 24 19.16 27.60 -12.43
C TYR A 24 20.61 27.29 -12.11
N TYR A 25 20.96 26.00 -12.11
CA TYR A 25 22.31 25.55 -11.79
C TYR A 25 23.08 25.18 -13.06
N GLN A 26 24.20 25.86 -13.30
CA GLN A 26 25.16 25.56 -14.37
C GLN A 26 26.55 25.99 -13.89
N GLU A 27 27.36 25.02 -13.43
CA GLU A 27 28.68 25.27 -12.82
C GLU A 27 28.62 26.30 -11.67
N GLY A 28 27.49 26.32 -10.95
CA GLY A 28 27.14 27.33 -9.98
C GLY A 28 25.74 27.90 -10.26
N TRP A 29 25.21 28.69 -9.33
CA TRP A 29 23.89 29.28 -9.50
C TRP A 29 23.92 30.48 -10.45
N GLN A 30 23.13 30.38 -11.51
CA GLN A 30 22.86 31.47 -12.44
C GLN A 30 21.53 32.13 -12.10
N THR A 31 21.40 33.41 -12.45
CA THR A 31 20.17 34.19 -12.28
C THR A 31 19.87 34.92 -13.58
N VAL A 32 18.62 34.84 -14.02
CA VAL A 32 18.08 35.62 -15.13
C VAL A 32 17.04 36.57 -14.55
N THR A 33 17.26 37.86 -14.74
CA THR A 33 16.32 38.92 -14.36
C THR A 33 15.13 38.98 -15.32
N TYR A 34 14.03 39.62 -14.92
CA TYR A 34 12.90 39.84 -15.82
C TYR A 34 13.29 40.62 -17.08
N ARG A 35 14.17 41.61 -16.96
CA ARG A 35 14.73 42.37 -18.10
C ARG A 35 15.45 41.46 -19.09
N GLU A 36 16.32 40.58 -18.59
CA GLU A 36 17.07 39.64 -19.43
C GLU A 36 16.13 38.60 -20.06
N LEU A 37 15.16 38.08 -19.31
CA LEU A 37 14.16 37.15 -19.83
C LEU A 37 13.33 37.79 -20.95
N ALA A 38 12.82 39.00 -20.76
CA ALA A 38 12.08 39.73 -21.78
C ALA A 38 12.92 39.98 -23.04
N GLY A 39 14.21 40.29 -22.88
CA GLY A 39 15.16 40.40 -23.99
C GLY A 39 15.32 39.09 -24.76
N ARG A 40 15.57 37.97 -24.05
CA ARG A 40 15.69 36.64 -24.68
C ARG A 40 14.43 36.22 -25.41
N VAL A 41 13.25 36.48 -24.83
CA VAL A 41 11.93 36.22 -25.44
C VAL A 41 11.77 37.02 -26.74
N THR A 42 12.09 38.30 -26.72
CA THR A 42 12.00 39.19 -27.90
C THR A 42 12.93 38.71 -29.01
N ASN A 43 14.17 38.35 -28.66
CA ASN A 43 15.17 37.89 -29.62
C ASN A 43 14.76 36.55 -30.27
N LEU A 44 14.28 35.59 -29.47
CA LEU A 44 13.81 34.31 -29.99
C LEU A 44 12.53 34.45 -30.82
N ALA A 45 11.57 35.27 -30.39
CA ALA A 45 10.35 35.53 -31.15
C ALA A 45 10.65 36.15 -32.51
N THR A 46 11.57 37.12 -32.55
CA THR A 46 12.00 37.74 -33.81
C THR A 46 12.73 36.73 -34.70
N HIS A 47 13.58 35.88 -34.12
CA HIS A 47 14.22 34.82 -34.90
C HIS A 47 13.18 33.91 -35.56
N LEU A 48 12.18 33.43 -34.82
CA LEU A 48 11.09 32.60 -35.37
C LEU A 48 10.40 33.28 -36.56
N ILE A 49 10.05 34.56 -36.44
CA ILE A 49 9.42 35.34 -37.51
C ILE A 49 10.34 35.43 -38.74
N THR A 50 11.62 35.78 -38.54
CA THR A 50 12.60 35.89 -39.64
C THR A 50 12.92 34.55 -40.30
N SER A 51 12.70 33.44 -39.59
CA SER A 51 12.78 32.07 -40.13
C SER A 51 11.55 31.64 -40.94
N GLY A 52 10.59 32.55 -41.14
CA GLY A 52 9.42 32.34 -42.00
C GLY A 52 8.20 31.74 -41.30
N VAL A 53 8.19 31.70 -39.97
CA VAL A 53 7.04 31.28 -39.17
C VAL A 53 5.94 32.34 -39.24
N LYS A 54 4.68 31.91 -39.31
CA LYS A 54 3.50 32.78 -39.42
C LYS A 54 2.61 32.68 -38.18
N LYS A 55 1.79 33.72 -37.95
CA LYS A 55 0.75 33.70 -36.91
C LYS A 55 -0.10 32.43 -37.03
N ASN A 56 -0.40 31.82 -35.89
CA ASN A 56 -1.10 30.54 -35.74
C ASN A 56 -0.32 29.28 -36.18
N ASP A 57 0.96 29.37 -36.55
CA ASP A 57 1.77 28.15 -36.71
C ASP A 57 1.93 27.43 -35.36
N ARG A 58 1.94 26.10 -35.39
CA ARG A 58 2.10 25.25 -34.19
C ARG A 58 3.57 24.90 -34.02
N ILE A 59 4.09 25.21 -32.84
CA ILE A 59 5.52 25.05 -32.52
C ILE A 59 5.63 24.14 -31.30
N ALA A 60 6.31 23.00 -31.47
CA ALA A 60 6.49 22.04 -30.40
C ALA A 60 7.66 22.41 -29.51
N ILE A 61 7.50 22.18 -28.20
CA ILE A 61 8.60 22.27 -27.22
C ILE A 61 8.81 20.87 -26.63
N ILE A 62 9.99 20.29 -26.85
CA ILE A 62 10.35 18.95 -26.37
C ILE A 62 11.65 19.04 -25.58
N SER A 63 11.54 19.41 -24.30
CA SER A 63 12.69 19.57 -23.42
C SER A 63 12.28 19.39 -21.96
N GLU A 64 13.24 18.94 -21.15
CA GLU A 64 13.18 18.96 -19.71
C GLU A 64 13.00 20.38 -19.13
N ASN A 65 12.64 20.48 -17.85
CA ASN A 65 12.50 21.77 -17.19
C ASN A 65 13.83 22.54 -17.18
N ARG A 66 13.85 23.70 -17.84
CA ARG A 66 15.01 24.59 -17.91
C ARG A 66 14.58 26.03 -18.27
N PRO A 67 15.44 27.04 -18.04
CA PRO A 67 15.13 28.43 -18.41
C PRO A 67 14.75 28.60 -19.88
N GLU A 68 15.41 27.90 -20.79
CA GLU A 68 15.15 27.97 -22.23
C GLU A 68 13.73 27.52 -22.59
N TRP A 69 13.15 26.58 -21.83
CA TRP A 69 11.76 26.16 -22.00
C TRP A 69 10.80 27.34 -21.75
N SER A 70 11.03 28.09 -20.67
CA SER A 70 10.23 29.28 -20.32
C SER A 70 10.36 30.38 -21.38
N THR A 71 11.59 30.63 -21.84
CA THR A 71 11.88 31.59 -22.91
C THR A 71 11.18 31.18 -24.20
N ALA A 72 11.28 29.91 -24.60
CA ALA A 72 10.65 29.37 -25.80
C ALA A 72 9.13 29.53 -25.78
N TYR A 73 8.49 29.14 -24.68
CA TYR A 73 7.03 29.23 -24.56
C TYR A 73 6.55 30.68 -24.75
N LEU A 74 7.16 31.64 -24.05
CA LEU A 74 6.81 33.07 -24.19
C LEU A 74 7.15 33.62 -25.57
N ALA A 75 8.25 33.17 -26.20
CA ALA A 75 8.64 33.60 -27.53
C ALA A 75 7.68 33.13 -28.62
N ILE A 76 7.22 31.86 -28.54
CA ILE A 76 6.20 31.30 -29.45
C ILE A 76 4.91 32.14 -29.39
N LEU A 77 4.46 32.45 -28.18
CA LEU A 77 3.26 33.28 -28.00
C LEU A 77 3.47 34.72 -28.48
N SER A 78 4.67 35.27 -28.28
CA SER A 78 5.04 36.61 -28.73
C SER A 78 5.17 36.70 -30.26
N SER A 79 5.43 35.59 -30.94
CA SER A 79 5.37 35.49 -32.41
C SER A 79 3.96 35.19 -32.93
N GLY A 80 2.93 35.24 -32.07
CA GLY A 80 1.53 34.93 -32.42
C GLY A 80 1.30 33.46 -32.78
N CYS A 81 2.21 32.58 -32.39
CA CYS A 81 2.16 31.16 -32.69
C CYS A 81 1.56 30.37 -31.53
N ILE A 82 1.24 29.10 -31.79
CA ILE A 82 0.60 28.19 -30.84
C ILE A 82 1.66 27.26 -30.26
N ALA A 83 1.81 27.24 -28.94
CA ALA A 83 2.74 26.35 -28.26
C ALA A 83 2.15 24.93 -28.13
N VAL A 84 2.95 23.92 -28.47
CA VAL A 84 2.62 22.50 -28.29
C VAL A 84 3.66 21.84 -27.39
N PRO A 85 3.53 21.96 -26.05
CA PRO A 85 4.46 21.33 -25.13
C PRO A 85 4.29 19.81 -25.12
N LEU A 86 5.37 19.07 -25.33
CA LEU A 86 5.40 17.62 -25.26
C LEU A 86 6.32 17.13 -24.14
N ASP A 87 6.05 15.92 -23.68
CA ASP A 87 6.87 15.28 -22.64
C ASP A 87 8.21 14.83 -23.24
N ALA A 88 9.30 15.32 -22.64
CA ALA A 88 10.67 15.00 -23.04
C ALA A 88 11.05 13.52 -22.80
N GLN A 89 10.24 12.77 -22.05
CA GLN A 89 10.44 11.35 -21.81
C GLN A 89 9.75 10.45 -22.83
N LEU A 90 8.96 11.00 -23.76
CA LEU A 90 8.26 10.21 -24.76
C LEU A 90 9.24 9.52 -25.72
N GLY A 91 8.85 8.33 -26.18
CA GLY A 91 9.58 7.60 -27.21
C GLY A 91 9.47 8.28 -28.58
N PRO A 92 10.39 8.00 -29.53
CA PRO A 92 10.38 8.61 -30.86
C PRO A 92 9.05 8.45 -31.63
N GLU A 93 8.39 7.29 -31.53
CA GLU A 93 7.11 7.05 -32.21
C GLU A 93 5.93 7.80 -31.58
N GLU A 94 5.93 7.93 -30.24
CA GLU A 94 4.92 8.73 -29.53
C GLU A 94 5.07 10.21 -29.90
N VAL A 95 6.30 10.73 -29.87
CA VAL A 95 6.63 12.10 -30.28
C VAL A 95 6.18 12.36 -31.72
N LYS A 96 6.54 11.48 -32.66
CA LYS A 96 6.11 11.57 -34.06
C LYS A 96 4.58 11.61 -34.18
N THR A 97 3.87 10.75 -33.46
CA THR A 97 2.40 10.71 -33.49
C THR A 97 1.80 12.04 -33.05
N LEU A 98 2.30 12.61 -31.95
CA LEU A 98 1.82 13.90 -31.43
C LEU A 98 2.18 15.08 -32.33
N LEU A 99 3.37 15.08 -32.95
CA LEU A 99 3.78 16.11 -33.89
C LEU A 99 2.93 16.09 -35.18
N ILE A 100 2.54 14.90 -35.65
CA ILE A 100 1.62 14.74 -36.78
C ILE A 100 0.22 15.23 -36.40
N ASP A 101 -0.32 14.78 -35.27
CA ASP A 101 -1.68 15.15 -34.81
C ASP A 101 -1.79 16.66 -34.56
N SER A 102 -0.75 17.28 -34.03
CA SER A 102 -0.68 18.73 -33.80
C SER A 102 -0.23 19.53 -35.02
N GLU A 103 0.13 18.89 -36.13
CA GLU A 103 0.61 19.55 -37.35
C GLU A 103 1.78 20.52 -37.07
N ALA A 104 2.62 20.22 -36.09
CA ALA A 104 3.73 21.05 -35.67
C ALA A 104 4.95 20.79 -36.58
N GLY A 105 5.31 21.79 -37.40
CA GLY A 105 6.44 21.72 -38.34
C GLY A 105 7.73 22.38 -37.84
N ILE A 106 7.69 22.97 -36.64
CA ILE A 106 8.81 23.68 -36.00
C ILE A 106 8.94 23.11 -34.58
N ILE A 107 10.17 22.79 -34.18
CA ILE A 107 10.44 22.10 -32.92
C ILE A 107 11.62 22.78 -32.21
N LEU A 108 11.38 23.21 -30.98
CA LEU A 108 12.45 23.58 -30.05
C LEU A 108 12.73 22.40 -29.11
N HIS A 109 13.99 21.98 -29.03
CA HIS A 109 14.39 20.78 -28.30
C HIS A 109 15.73 20.98 -27.57
N SER A 110 16.09 20.02 -26.72
CA SER A 110 17.43 19.95 -26.12
C SER A 110 18.26 18.84 -26.77
N ASN A 111 19.55 18.80 -26.46
CA ASN A 111 20.41 17.71 -26.91
C ASN A 111 19.94 16.33 -26.42
N LYS A 112 19.25 16.26 -25.27
CA LYS A 112 18.73 15.00 -24.72
C LYS A 112 17.55 14.44 -25.50
N THR A 113 16.78 15.30 -26.16
CA THR A 113 15.57 14.91 -26.90
C THR A 113 15.80 14.85 -28.42
N ALA A 114 16.97 15.27 -28.91
CA ALA A 114 17.33 15.23 -30.32
C ALA A 114 17.16 13.83 -30.96
N GLY A 115 17.48 12.76 -30.21
CA GLY A 115 17.32 11.38 -30.67
C GLY A 115 15.87 10.95 -30.95
N GLN A 116 14.88 11.68 -30.43
CA GLN A 116 13.45 11.39 -30.65
C GLN A 116 12.95 11.91 -32.02
N LEU A 117 13.70 12.80 -32.66
CA LEU A 117 13.23 13.56 -33.82
C LEU A 117 13.55 12.91 -35.18
N GLY A 118 14.41 11.89 -35.20
CA GLY A 118 14.90 11.28 -36.45
C GLY A 118 13.77 10.78 -37.37
N PHE A 119 12.84 9.99 -36.84
CA PHE A 119 11.70 9.46 -37.61
C PHE A 119 10.74 10.57 -38.08
N PHE A 120 10.52 11.58 -37.25
CA PHE A 120 9.68 12.71 -37.60
C PHE A 120 10.30 13.52 -38.75
N ALA A 121 11.60 13.81 -38.70
CA ALA A 121 12.27 14.60 -39.74
C ALA A 121 12.18 13.94 -41.12
N GLU A 122 12.35 12.62 -41.20
CA GLU A 122 12.17 11.88 -42.45
C GLU A 122 10.71 11.93 -42.94
N HIS A 123 9.75 11.72 -42.04
CA HIS A 123 8.33 11.74 -42.39
C HIS A 123 7.89 13.15 -42.85
N PHE A 124 8.27 14.20 -42.12
CA PHE A 124 7.96 15.58 -42.44
C PHE A 124 8.57 15.97 -43.79
N ARG A 125 9.82 15.56 -44.07
CA ARG A 125 10.45 15.78 -45.38
C ARG A 125 9.65 15.13 -46.52
N LYS A 126 9.17 13.89 -46.33
CA LYS A 126 8.32 13.19 -47.33
C LYS A 126 6.97 13.87 -47.52
N ALA A 127 6.34 14.36 -46.45
CA ALA A 127 5.00 14.94 -46.49
C ALA A 127 4.99 16.41 -46.97
N ALA A 128 5.92 17.24 -46.48
CA ALA A 128 5.97 18.68 -46.73
C ALA A 128 6.98 19.10 -47.81
N GLY A 129 7.79 18.18 -48.32
CA GLY A 129 8.81 18.45 -49.34
C GLY A 129 9.97 19.33 -48.87
N ARG A 130 10.10 19.56 -47.55
CA ARG A 130 11.16 20.35 -46.92
C ARG A 130 11.50 19.80 -45.54
N ASP A 131 12.67 20.17 -45.02
CA ASP A 131 13.06 19.83 -43.66
C ASP A 131 12.24 20.57 -42.60
N PRO A 132 11.95 19.94 -41.45
CA PRO A 132 11.39 20.66 -40.30
C PRO A 132 12.42 21.66 -39.78
N LEU A 133 11.94 22.76 -39.20
CA LEU A 133 12.80 23.71 -38.50
C LEU A 133 13.07 23.19 -37.09
N LEU A 134 14.31 22.77 -36.83
CA LEU A 134 14.76 22.30 -35.53
C LEU A 134 15.65 23.34 -34.87
N ILE A 135 15.32 23.73 -33.64
CA ILE A 135 16.10 24.67 -32.83
C ILE A 135 16.55 23.95 -31.56
N ASP A 136 17.85 23.72 -31.44
CA ASP A 136 18.46 23.08 -30.28
C ASP A 136 18.92 24.12 -29.25
N PHE A 137 18.37 24.06 -28.03
CA PHE A 137 18.70 24.95 -26.92
C PHE A 137 20.17 24.90 -26.49
N ASP A 138 20.85 23.80 -26.80
CA ASP A 138 22.24 23.57 -26.40
C ASP A 138 23.24 23.96 -27.51
N SER A 139 22.75 24.41 -28.66
CA SER A 139 23.57 24.76 -29.82
C SER A 139 24.20 26.15 -29.72
N THR A 140 25.31 26.36 -30.44
CA THR A 140 25.97 27.67 -30.55
C THR A 140 25.08 28.71 -31.21
N GLU A 141 24.22 28.28 -32.13
CA GLU A 141 23.27 29.11 -32.87
C GLU A 141 22.19 29.64 -31.92
N TYR A 142 21.63 28.81 -31.04
CA TYR A 142 20.66 29.26 -30.03
C TYR A 142 21.26 30.29 -29.08
N ARG A 143 22.51 30.08 -28.62
CA ARG A 143 23.21 31.06 -27.78
C ARG A 143 23.47 32.39 -28.50
N ALA A 144 23.64 32.36 -29.83
CA ALA A 144 23.75 33.58 -30.63
C ALA A 144 22.40 34.29 -30.76
N ILE A 145 21.29 33.55 -30.91
CA ILE A 145 19.93 34.09 -30.93
C ILE A 145 19.64 34.84 -29.62
N GLU A 146 19.92 34.25 -28.45
CA GLU A 146 19.66 34.88 -27.15
C GLU A 146 20.36 36.24 -26.99
N LYS A 147 21.51 36.44 -27.64
CA LYS A 147 22.34 37.66 -27.51
C LYS A 147 22.05 38.71 -28.59
N ARG A 148 21.37 38.35 -29.67
CA ARG A 148 21.18 39.23 -30.82
C ARG A 148 20.02 40.18 -30.56
N ALA A 149 20.30 41.47 -30.36
CA ALA A 149 19.26 42.49 -30.31
C ALA A 149 18.52 42.53 -31.66
N GLN A 150 17.26 42.14 -31.68
CA GLN A 150 16.39 42.24 -32.86
C GLN A 150 15.20 43.14 -32.57
N THR A 151 14.77 43.90 -33.60
CA THR A 151 13.86 45.04 -33.47
C THR A 151 12.66 44.93 -34.39
N GLU A 152 12.31 43.73 -34.87
CA GLU A 152 11.08 43.59 -35.66
C GLU A 152 9.85 43.79 -34.78
N ALA A 153 8.80 44.38 -35.36
CA ALA A 153 7.54 44.52 -34.67
C ALA A 153 6.92 43.14 -34.46
N LEU A 154 6.74 42.76 -33.20
CA LEU A 154 6.07 41.51 -32.85
C LEU A 154 4.56 41.61 -33.15
N PRO A 155 3.93 40.54 -33.64
CA PRO A 155 2.49 40.53 -33.91
C PRO A 155 1.69 40.67 -32.62
N THR A 156 0.48 41.23 -32.73
CA THR A 156 -0.46 41.30 -31.62
C THR A 156 -1.29 40.01 -31.53
N SER A 157 -1.37 39.46 -30.32
CA SER A 157 -2.25 38.34 -29.98
C SER A 157 -3.53 38.86 -29.32
N GLU A 158 -4.65 38.21 -29.60
CA GLU A 158 -5.93 38.50 -28.96
C GLU A 158 -6.24 37.49 -27.85
N GLN A 159 -7.19 37.79 -26.97
CA GLN A 159 -7.51 36.90 -25.85
C GLN A 159 -8.07 35.54 -26.28
N ASP A 160 -8.86 35.51 -27.36
CA ASP A 160 -9.47 34.28 -27.86
C ASP A 160 -8.56 33.54 -28.86
N ASP A 161 -7.36 34.08 -29.16
CA ASP A 161 -6.32 33.35 -29.89
C ASP A 161 -5.87 32.13 -29.07
N ILE A 162 -5.58 31.03 -29.78
CA ILE A 162 -5.10 29.79 -29.16
C ILE A 162 -3.68 30.04 -28.66
N ALA A 163 -3.46 29.85 -27.36
CA ALA A 163 -2.13 29.94 -26.78
C ALA A 163 -1.43 28.57 -26.83
N SER A 164 -2.15 27.49 -26.51
CA SER A 164 -1.54 26.17 -26.44
C SER A 164 -2.47 25.03 -26.78
N ILE A 165 -1.89 23.97 -27.35
CA ILE A 165 -2.49 22.64 -27.47
C ILE A 165 -1.72 21.72 -26.53
N ILE A 166 -2.37 21.29 -25.45
CA ILE A 166 -1.73 20.44 -24.43
C ILE A 166 -2.31 19.03 -24.52
N TYR A 167 -1.44 18.05 -24.77
CA TYR A 167 -1.87 16.66 -24.88
C TYR A 167 -2.08 16.03 -23.51
N THR A 168 -3.25 15.43 -23.31
CA THR A 168 -3.53 14.58 -22.15
C THR A 168 -3.47 13.11 -22.58
N SER A 169 -2.77 12.29 -21.81
CA SER A 169 -2.90 10.84 -21.88
C SER A 169 -4.24 10.46 -21.24
N GLY A 170 -5.32 10.59 -22.00
CA GLY A 170 -6.65 10.19 -21.55
C GLY A 170 -6.68 8.72 -21.13
N THR A 171 -7.66 8.35 -20.30
CA THR A 171 -7.91 6.96 -19.85
C THR A 171 -8.19 5.98 -21.00
N THR A 172 -8.38 6.50 -22.22
CA THR A 172 -8.72 5.76 -23.44
C THR A 172 -7.49 5.38 -24.30
N GLY A 173 -6.27 5.62 -23.86
CA GLY A 173 -5.03 5.27 -24.57
C GLY A 173 -4.64 6.16 -25.76
N ASN A 174 -5.60 6.85 -26.39
CA ASN A 174 -5.34 7.84 -27.44
C ASN A 174 -5.19 9.26 -26.84
N PRO A 175 -4.04 9.92 -26.99
CA PRO A 175 -3.83 11.27 -26.47
C PRO A 175 -4.73 12.29 -27.20
N LYS A 176 -5.29 13.24 -26.44
CA LYS A 176 -6.16 14.30 -26.99
C LYS A 176 -5.52 15.66 -26.73
N GLY A 177 -5.42 16.49 -27.76
CA GLY A 177 -4.91 17.86 -27.64
C GLY A 177 -5.99 18.79 -27.07
N VAL A 178 -5.83 19.27 -25.84
CA VAL A 178 -6.71 20.26 -25.22
C VAL A 178 -6.36 21.63 -25.75
N VAL A 179 -7.33 22.32 -26.36
CA VAL A 179 -7.14 23.66 -26.96
C VAL A 179 -7.43 24.74 -25.91
N LEU A 180 -6.39 25.47 -25.52
CA LEU A 180 -6.44 26.55 -24.53
C LEU A 180 -6.04 27.89 -25.13
N THR A 181 -6.89 28.89 -24.92
CA THR A 181 -6.69 30.27 -25.37
C THR A 181 -5.91 31.09 -24.34
N HIS A 182 -5.42 32.27 -24.73
CA HIS A 182 -4.87 33.23 -23.77
C HIS A 182 -5.88 33.57 -22.66
N LYS A 183 -7.16 33.73 -23.00
CA LYS A 183 -8.24 34.01 -22.05
C LYS A 183 -8.38 32.91 -21.01
N ASN A 184 -8.32 31.64 -21.42
CA ASN A 184 -8.46 30.52 -20.51
C ASN A 184 -7.40 30.59 -19.40
N PHE A 185 -6.13 30.63 -19.79
CA PHE A 185 -5.03 30.72 -18.84
C PHE A 185 -5.02 32.01 -18.02
N CYS A 186 -5.22 33.17 -18.65
CA CYS A 186 -5.22 34.45 -17.93
C CYS A 186 -6.38 34.53 -16.92
N SER A 187 -7.52 33.91 -17.21
CA SER A 187 -8.65 33.88 -16.27
C SER A 187 -8.40 32.98 -15.07
N ASP A 188 -7.73 31.83 -15.27
CA ASP A 188 -7.33 30.92 -14.18
C ASP A 188 -6.24 31.55 -13.30
N ALA A 189 -5.22 32.13 -13.94
CA ALA A 189 -4.13 32.82 -13.24
C ALA A 189 -4.64 34.00 -12.41
N ARG A 190 -5.58 34.82 -12.93
CA ARG A 190 -6.19 35.90 -12.15
C ARG A 190 -6.94 35.36 -10.94
N ALA A 191 -7.69 34.27 -11.08
CA ALA A 191 -8.42 33.68 -9.96
C ALA A 191 -7.48 33.19 -8.84
N LEU A 192 -6.31 32.68 -9.19
CA LEU A 192 -5.23 32.33 -8.26
C LEU A 192 -4.56 33.56 -7.62
N ILE A 193 -4.31 34.62 -8.40
CA ILE A 193 -3.74 35.88 -7.91
C ILE A 193 -4.70 36.57 -6.93
N ASP A 194 -5.99 36.62 -7.25
CA ASP A 194 -7.04 37.20 -6.41
C ASP A 194 -7.28 36.40 -5.12
N ALA A 195 -6.81 35.15 -5.05
CA ALA A 195 -6.76 34.36 -3.82
C ALA A 195 -5.60 34.76 -2.89
N HIS A 196 -4.72 35.68 -3.30
CA HIS A 196 -3.62 36.25 -2.51
C HIS A 196 -2.66 35.21 -1.87
N ILE A 197 -2.49 34.06 -2.53
CA ILE A 197 -1.65 32.96 -2.03
C ILE A 197 -0.17 33.22 -2.31
N VAL A 198 0.13 33.79 -3.48
CA VAL A 198 1.47 34.05 -4.00
C VAL A 198 1.67 35.57 -4.14
N SER A 199 2.88 36.06 -3.92
CA SER A 199 3.27 37.45 -4.13
C SER A 199 4.56 37.56 -4.95
N HIS A 200 4.89 38.79 -5.37
CA HIS A 200 6.13 39.10 -6.08
C HIS A 200 7.42 38.81 -5.28
N GLU A 201 7.33 38.59 -3.96
CA GLU A 201 8.48 38.26 -3.11
C GLU A 201 8.75 36.75 -3.03
N ASP A 202 7.86 35.93 -3.57
CA ASP A 202 7.99 34.48 -3.52
C ASP A 202 9.04 33.95 -4.49
N ASN A 203 9.55 32.77 -4.14
CA ASN A 203 10.37 31.96 -5.03
C ASN A 203 9.82 30.53 -5.05
N VAL A 204 9.42 30.06 -6.24
CA VAL A 204 8.77 28.77 -6.44
C VAL A 204 9.77 27.76 -7.00
N LEU A 205 9.85 26.58 -6.38
CA LEU A 205 10.68 25.49 -6.89
C LEU A 205 9.96 24.76 -8.03
N SER A 206 10.56 24.76 -9.22
CA SER A 206 10.02 24.11 -10.42
C SER A 206 10.62 22.71 -10.60
N ILE A 207 9.87 21.71 -10.14
CA ILE A 207 10.28 20.30 -10.14
C ILE A 207 9.31 19.38 -10.91
N LEU A 208 8.08 19.84 -11.14
CA LEU A 208 7.08 19.10 -11.90
C LEU A 208 7.21 19.46 -13.40
N PRO A 209 6.99 18.53 -14.33
CA PRO A 209 7.21 18.80 -15.76
C PRO A 209 6.34 19.94 -16.30
N LEU A 210 6.95 20.92 -16.96
CA LEU A 210 6.26 22.13 -17.45
C LEU A 210 5.25 21.89 -18.57
N HIS A 211 5.29 20.73 -19.25
CA HIS A 211 4.27 20.35 -20.23
C HIS A 211 2.91 19.99 -19.59
N HIS A 212 2.87 19.76 -18.27
CA HIS A 212 1.62 19.54 -17.54
C HIS A 212 1.04 20.85 -17.03
N THR A 213 -0.26 21.08 -17.28
CA THR A 213 -0.95 22.34 -16.92
C THR A 213 -0.82 22.73 -15.45
N TYR A 214 -0.78 21.77 -14.51
CA TYR A 214 -0.66 22.07 -13.09
C TYR A 214 0.67 22.74 -12.74
N ALA A 215 1.78 22.16 -13.18
CA ALA A 215 3.10 22.76 -13.01
C ALA A 215 3.18 24.06 -13.81
N PHE A 216 2.74 24.02 -15.07
CA PHE A 216 2.71 25.15 -15.97
C PHE A 216 2.03 26.39 -15.36
N MET A 217 0.86 26.24 -14.73
CA MET A 217 0.17 27.36 -14.09
C MET A 217 0.84 27.79 -12.79
N CYS A 218 1.09 26.84 -11.87
CA CYS A 218 1.49 27.15 -10.50
C CYS A 218 2.98 27.44 -10.30
N THR A 219 3.86 26.92 -11.16
CA THR A 219 5.32 27.10 -11.06
C THR A 219 5.90 27.97 -12.16
N PHE A 220 5.12 28.31 -13.18
CA PHE A 220 5.60 29.11 -14.31
C PHE A 220 4.73 30.36 -14.54
N MET A 221 3.46 30.22 -14.92
CA MET A 221 2.64 31.39 -15.28
C MET A 221 2.37 32.36 -14.13
N VAL A 222 1.76 31.89 -13.04
CA VAL A 222 1.38 32.76 -11.91
C VAL A 222 2.60 33.45 -11.30
N PRO A 223 3.73 32.77 -11.02
CA PRO A 223 4.93 33.44 -10.53
C PRO A 223 5.43 34.53 -11.48
N LEU A 224 5.45 34.27 -12.80
CA LEU A 224 5.90 35.25 -13.78
C LEU A 224 4.98 36.47 -13.88
N PHE A 225 3.67 36.29 -13.80
CA PHE A 225 2.71 37.40 -13.84
C PHE A 225 2.79 38.30 -12.60
N LEU A 226 3.24 37.75 -11.47
CA LEU A 226 3.39 38.49 -10.23
C LEU A 226 4.76 39.18 -10.09
N GLY A 227 5.76 38.85 -10.90
CA GLY A 227 7.13 39.34 -10.68
C GLY A 227 7.94 38.51 -9.67
N ALA A 228 7.46 37.31 -9.34
CA ALA A 228 8.10 36.36 -8.43
C ALA A 228 9.23 35.57 -9.12
N SER A 229 10.02 34.82 -8.35
CA SER A 229 11.12 34.01 -8.89
C SER A 229 10.76 32.54 -9.07
N ILE A 230 11.39 31.88 -10.04
CA ILE A 230 11.28 30.44 -10.29
C ILE A 230 12.68 29.83 -10.16
N THR A 231 12.82 28.78 -9.35
CA THR A 231 14.08 28.06 -9.18
C THR A 231 14.03 26.67 -9.79
N TYR A 232 14.92 26.41 -10.74
CA TYR A 232 15.20 25.09 -11.29
C TYR A 232 16.33 24.43 -10.51
N PRO A 233 16.10 23.32 -9.79
CA PRO A 233 17.15 22.63 -9.07
C PRO A 233 18.09 21.87 -10.02
N LEU A 234 19.30 21.56 -9.56
CA LEU A 234 20.26 20.72 -10.30
C LEU A 234 19.67 19.35 -10.65
N SER A 235 18.96 18.74 -9.70
CA SER A 235 18.24 17.48 -9.93
C SER A 235 17.05 17.34 -8.99
N MET A 236 16.23 16.33 -9.25
CA MET A 236 15.06 15.96 -8.45
C MET A 236 15.42 15.17 -7.18
N LYS A 237 16.71 14.99 -6.87
CA LYS A 237 17.15 14.27 -5.67
C LYS A 237 16.96 15.14 -4.43
N GLY A 238 16.65 14.50 -3.30
CA GLY A 238 16.40 15.17 -2.02
C GLY A 238 17.45 16.23 -1.63
N PRO A 239 18.76 15.91 -1.65
CA PRO A 239 19.81 16.88 -1.31
C PRO A 239 19.83 18.11 -2.21
N ASP A 240 19.70 17.93 -3.53
CA ASP A 240 19.75 19.04 -4.50
C ASP A 240 18.53 19.94 -4.39
N MET A 241 17.35 19.37 -4.14
CA MET A 241 16.13 20.14 -3.86
C MET A 241 16.27 20.96 -2.57
N ILE A 242 16.80 20.36 -1.50
CA ILE A 242 17.01 21.05 -0.22
C ILE A 242 18.05 22.16 -0.37
N ALA A 243 19.13 21.92 -1.11
CA ALA A 243 20.14 22.94 -1.42
C ALA A 243 19.52 24.12 -2.20
N ALA A 244 18.73 23.83 -3.25
CA ALA A 244 18.00 24.86 -3.99
C ALA A 244 17.05 25.67 -3.09
N ILE A 245 16.33 24.99 -2.20
CA ILE A 245 15.42 25.63 -1.27
C ILE A 245 16.16 26.60 -0.34
N GLN A 246 17.29 26.17 0.23
CA GLN A 246 18.06 26.96 1.18
C GLN A 246 18.83 28.11 0.51
N GLU A 247 19.57 27.81 -0.57
CA GLU A 247 20.49 28.75 -1.21
C GLU A 247 19.77 29.83 -2.03
N LYS A 248 18.58 29.51 -2.57
CA LYS A 248 17.75 30.48 -3.30
C LYS A 248 16.54 30.97 -2.52
N GLY A 249 16.38 30.53 -1.28
CA GLY A 249 15.31 30.99 -0.40
C GLY A 249 13.93 30.72 -0.98
N VAL A 250 13.73 29.51 -1.52
CA VAL A 250 12.43 29.05 -2.03
C VAL A 250 11.38 29.16 -0.92
N SER A 251 10.29 29.85 -1.21
CA SER A 251 9.17 30.01 -0.30
C SER A 251 8.07 28.98 -0.55
N ILE A 252 7.95 28.45 -1.77
CA ILE A 252 6.85 27.57 -2.17
C ILE A 252 7.39 26.35 -2.92
N VAL A 253 6.94 25.17 -2.53
CA VAL A 253 7.20 23.92 -3.26
C VAL A 253 5.88 23.35 -3.75
N ILE A 254 5.70 23.32 -5.07
CA ILE A 254 4.54 22.70 -5.72
C ILE A 254 4.89 21.25 -6.06
N GLY A 255 4.09 20.32 -5.54
CA GLY A 255 4.32 18.89 -5.66
C GLY A 255 3.04 18.10 -5.93
N VAL A 256 3.23 16.80 -6.11
CA VAL A 256 2.16 15.79 -6.16
C VAL A 256 2.06 15.07 -4.81
N PRO A 257 0.94 14.41 -4.47
CA PRO A 257 0.76 13.71 -3.20
C PRO A 257 1.90 12.75 -2.82
N GLN A 258 2.49 12.08 -3.82
CA GLN A 258 3.62 11.16 -3.62
C GLN A 258 4.86 11.88 -3.08
N LEU A 259 5.17 13.07 -3.58
CA LEU A 259 6.30 13.87 -3.09
C LEU A 259 6.10 14.25 -1.62
N LEU A 260 4.91 14.74 -1.27
CA LEU A 260 4.57 15.12 0.10
C LEU A 260 4.61 13.89 1.03
N SER A 261 4.10 12.75 0.57
CA SER A 261 4.17 11.47 1.29
C SER A 261 5.62 11.07 1.57
N MET A 262 6.48 11.16 0.56
CA MET A 262 7.92 10.87 0.70
C MET A 262 8.58 11.81 1.71
N ILE A 263 8.31 13.11 1.64
CA ILE A 263 8.83 14.10 2.59
C ILE A 263 8.38 13.77 4.02
N ARG A 264 7.08 13.54 4.23
CA ARG A 264 6.53 13.16 5.54
C ARG A 264 7.17 11.88 6.06
N ASN A 265 7.21 10.83 5.25
CA ASN A 265 7.72 9.52 5.65
C ASN A 265 9.20 9.58 5.99
N ASN A 266 10.01 10.33 5.22
CA ASN A 266 11.43 10.54 5.51
C ASN A 266 11.65 11.28 6.83
N ILE A 267 10.86 12.31 7.11
CA ILE A 267 10.92 13.03 8.41
C ILE A 267 10.55 12.06 9.55
N MET A 268 9.46 11.31 9.41
CA MET A 268 9.01 10.37 10.43
C MET A 268 9.99 9.21 10.64
N ALA A 269 10.62 8.71 9.58
CA ALA A 269 11.66 7.68 9.67
C ALA A 269 12.88 8.19 10.46
N ARG A 270 13.33 9.42 10.20
CA ARG A 270 14.42 10.05 10.97
C ARG A 270 14.05 10.20 12.45
N ILE A 271 12.81 10.60 12.75
CA ILE A 271 12.33 10.69 14.14
C ILE A 271 12.31 9.31 14.81
N LYS A 272 11.84 8.27 14.12
CA LYS A 272 11.81 6.88 14.61
C LYS A 272 13.21 6.31 14.84
N ALA A 273 14.20 6.75 14.06
CA ALA A 273 15.60 6.31 14.18
C ALA A 273 16.35 6.94 15.38
N LEU A 274 15.78 7.94 16.06
CA LEU A 274 16.40 8.54 17.25
C LEU A 274 16.44 7.55 18.42
N SER A 275 17.43 7.70 19.30
CA SER A 275 17.56 6.87 20.50
C SER A 275 16.36 7.02 21.45
N ARG A 276 15.85 5.90 21.97
CA ARG A 276 14.78 5.92 22.98
C ARG A 276 15.21 6.70 24.23
N PRO A 277 14.31 7.48 24.87
CA PRO A 277 12.84 7.55 24.69
C PRO A 277 12.37 8.66 23.72
N LEU A 278 13.28 9.29 22.97
CA LEU A 278 12.99 10.50 22.20
C LEU A 278 11.93 10.31 21.08
N PRO A 279 11.92 9.21 20.31
CA PRO A 279 10.89 8.99 19.27
C PRO A 279 9.46 8.98 19.83
N PHE A 280 9.27 8.34 20.99
CA PHE A 280 7.95 8.23 21.62
C PHE A 280 7.44 9.60 22.07
N SER A 281 8.32 10.39 22.69
CA SER A 281 7.99 11.74 23.16
C SER A 281 7.68 12.68 22.00
N LEU A 282 8.49 12.64 20.93
CA LEU A 282 8.27 13.45 19.73
C LEU A 282 6.98 13.07 19.00
N THR A 283 6.65 11.78 18.90
CA THR A 283 5.40 11.34 18.26
C THR A 283 4.17 11.88 19.01
N LYS A 284 4.20 11.89 20.35
CA LYS A 284 3.14 12.51 21.16
C LYS A 284 3.08 14.03 20.98
N LEU A 285 4.24 14.71 20.88
CA LEU A 285 4.28 16.14 20.60
C LEU A 285 3.75 16.49 19.21
N ILE A 286 4.00 15.66 18.19
CA ILE A 286 3.41 15.81 16.86
C ILE A 286 1.88 15.72 16.96
N ALA A 287 1.35 14.68 17.61
CA ALA A 287 -0.09 14.52 17.79
C ALA A 287 -0.73 15.71 18.54
N LEU A 288 -0.08 16.19 19.61
CA LEU A 288 -0.53 17.36 20.37
C LEU A 288 -0.49 18.64 19.51
N SER A 289 0.58 18.85 18.76
CA SER A 289 0.74 19.98 17.83
C SER A 289 -0.35 19.97 16.76
N GLY A 290 -0.62 18.82 16.15
CA GLY A 290 -1.70 18.64 15.17
C GLY A 290 -3.07 18.96 15.76
N MET A 291 -3.37 18.47 16.96
CA MET A 291 -4.64 18.75 17.65
C MET A 291 -4.80 20.26 17.97
N ILE A 292 -3.75 20.92 18.45
CA ILE A 292 -3.77 22.36 18.75
C ILE A 292 -3.98 23.17 17.47
N ARG A 293 -3.26 22.83 16.39
CA ARG A 293 -3.42 23.49 15.10
C ARG A 293 -4.82 23.30 14.53
N GLY A 294 -5.37 22.09 14.57
CA GLY A 294 -6.71 21.78 14.05
C GLY A 294 -7.85 22.44 14.84
N ARG A 295 -7.73 22.58 16.16
CA ARG A 295 -8.79 23.18 17.01
C ARG A 295 -8.66 24.68 17.24
N LEU A 296 -7.44 25.17 17.42
CA LEU A 296 -7.17 26.55 17.83
C LEU A 296 -6.50 27.39 16.73
N GLY A 297 -6.09 26.79 15.60
CA GLY A 297 -5.43 27.49 14.50
C GLY A 297 -3.97 27.86 14.75
N PHE A 298 -3.43 27.62 15.96
CA PHE A 298 -2.05 27.97 16.31
C PHE A 298 -1.03 26.97 15.78
N ASN A 299 -0.04 27.44 15.02
CA ASN A 299 1.05 26.61 14.48
C ASN A 299 2.24 26.49 15.47
N LEU A 300 2.05 25.74 16.55
CA LEU A 300 3.14 25.43 17.50
C LEU A 300 4.22 24.52 16.89
N GLY A 301 3.85 23.69 15.91
CA GLY A 301 4.77 22.78 15.23
C GLY A 301 5.97 23.49 14.63
N ARG A 302 5.81 24.70 14.08
CA ARG A 302 6.91 25.50 13.52
C ARG A 302 7.98 25.85 14.56
N LEU A 303 7.58 26.07 15.81
CA LEU A 303 8.48 26.36 16.93
C LEU A 303 9.09 25.07 17.50
N ILE A 304 8.26 24.06 17.75
CA ILE A 304 8.67 22.78 18.35
C ILE A 304 9.64 22.03 17.43
N PHE A 305 9.36 21.99 16.14
CA PHE A 305 10.14 21.26 15.13
C PHE A 305 11.08 22.18 14.35
N ARG A 306 11.58 23.26 14.97
CA ARG A 306 12.46 24.26 14.32
C ARG A 306 13.66 23.64 13.59
N SER A 307 14.20 22.53 14.11
CA SER A 307 15.30 21.81 13.44
C SER A 307 14.90 21.25 12.06
N VAL A 308 13.66 20.76 11.92
CA VAL A 308 13.09 20.29 10.64
C VAL A 308 12.82 21.49 9.72
N HIS A 309 12.25 22.57 10.25
CA HIS A 309 12.02 23.79 9.44
C HIS A 309 13.32 24.43 8.95
N ARG A 310 14.42 24.30 9.70
CA ARG A 310 15.74 24.83 9.30
C ARG A 310 16.26 24.22 8.01
N SER A 311 15.91 22.96 7.69
CA SER A 311 16.31 22.34 6.42
C SER A 311 15.60 22.96 5.21
N PHE A 312 14.42 23.55 5.39
CA PHE A 312 13.69 24.25 4.32
C PHE A 312 13.99 25.75 4.28
N GLY A 313 14.82 26.26 5.18
CA GLY A 313 15.18 27.68 5.21
C GLY A 313 14.08 28.59 5.79
N PRO A 314 14.44 29.84 6.12
CA PRO A 314 13.54 30.76 6.84
C PRO A 314 12.40 31.32 5.97
N ARG A 315 12.58 31.34 4.64
CA ARG A 315 11.59 31.88 3.69
C ARG A 315 10.49 30.88 3.31
N PHE A 316 10.64 29.59 3.65
CA PHE A 316 9.64 28.57 3.33
C PHE A 316 8.28 28.87 3.97
N ARG A 317 7.22 28.82 3.14
CA ARG A 317 5.83 29.15 3.51
C ARG A 317 4.92 27.92 3.46
N PHE A 318 4.83 27.23 2.32
CA PHE A 318 3.91 26.11 2.16
C PHE A 318 4.27 25.14 1.03
N PHE A 319 3.66 23.94 1.10
CA PHE A 319 3.60 22.97 0.01
C PHE A 319 2.26 23.09 -0.73
N GLY A 320 2.29 23.16 -2.06
CA GLY A 320 1.11 22.97 -2.90
C GLY A 320 0.99 21.51 -3.34
N SER A 321 -0.21 20.93 -3.31
CA SER A 321 -0.50 19.56 -3.75
C SER A 321 -1.63 19.55 -4.76
N GLY A 322 -1.45 18.82 -5.86
CA GLY A 322 -2.44 18.69 -6.93
C GLY A 322 -2.09 17.56 -7.89
N GLY A 323 -2.91 17.40 -8.94
CA GLY A 323 -2.76 16.34 -9.96
C GLY A 323 -3.26 14.95 -9.54
N ALA A 324 -3.41 14.70 -8.24
CA ALA A 324 -4.04 13.52 -7.67
C ALA A 324 -4.59 13.83 -6.27
N ARG A 325 -5.47 12.96 -5.75
CA ARG A 325 -6.04 13.06 -4.40
C ARG A 325 -4.93 12.97 -3.36
N LEU A 326 -4.85 13.93 -2.43
CA LEU A 326 -3.95 13.87 -1.30
C LEU A 326 -4.56 13.05 -0.17
N ASP A 327 -3.78 12.11 0.38
CA ASP A 327 -4.21 11.38 1.57
C ASP A 327 -4.36 12.35 2.76
N PRO A 328 -5.51 12.40 3.44
CA PRO A 328 -5.70 13.21 4.64
C PRO A 328 -4.58 13.02 5.67
N ASP A 329 -4.09 11.80 5.85
CA ASP A 329 -3.03 11.49 6.82
C ASP A 329 -1.69 12.16 6.45
N VAL A 330 -1.47 12.41 5.16
CA VAL A 330 -0.25 13.08 4.69
C VAL A 330 -0.32 14.56 4.99
N MET A 331 -1.46 15.19 4.69
CA MET A 331 -1.74 16.58 5.02
C MET A 331 -1.67 16.82 6.53
N GLU A 332 -2.41 16.04 7.31
CA GLU A 332 -2.46 16.14 8.76
C GLU A 332 -1.08 15.93 9.40
N GLY A 333 -0.31 14.94 8.94
CA GLY A 333 1.03 14.67 9.44
C GLY A 333 2.01 15.81 9.20
N LEU A 334 2.01 16.41 7.99
CA LEU A 334 2.84 17.58 7.68
C LEU A 334 2.38 18.83 8.43
N GLU A 335 1.07 19.04 8.57
CA GLU A 335 0.52 20.14 9.35
C GLU A 335 0.84 20.03 10.84
N ALA A 336 0.81 18.83 11.40
CA ALA A 336 1.21 18.56 12.77
C ALA A 336 2.70 18.86 13.02
N LEU A 337 3.56 18.65 12.03
CA LEU A 337 4.97 19.06 12.02
C LEU A 337 5.17 20.59 11.84
N GLY A 338 4.09 21.33 11.60
CA GLY A 338 4.08 22.79 11.47
C GLY A 338 4.25 23.31 10.06
N PHE A 339 4.25 22.46 9.03
CA PHE A 339 4.22 22.89 7.63
C PHE A 339 2.81 23.27 7.19
N THR A 340 2.66 24.14 6.21
CA THR A 340 1.34 24.39 5.59
C THR A 340 1.25 23.62 4.29
N VAL A 341 0.12 22.95 4.07
CA VAL A 341 -0.16 22.19 2.85
C VAL A 341 -1.45 22.72 2.24
N LEU A 342 -1.42 23.12 0.97
CA LEU A 342 -2.59 23.57 0.23
C LEU A 342 -2.87 22.56 -0.88
N GLU A 343 -3.95 21.78 -0.73
CA GLU A 343 -4.44 20.88 -1.76
C GLU A 343 -5.42 21.61 -2.69
N GLY A 344 -5.29 21.40 -3.99
CA GLY A 344 -6.22 21.88 -4.99
C GLY A 344 -6.55 20.84 -6.05
N TYR A 345 -7.63 21.08 -6.79
CA TYR A 345 -8.12 20.22 -7.85
C TYR A 345 -8.28 20.98 -9.15
N GLY A 346 -8.15 20.24 -10.25
CA GLY A 346 -8.03 20.79 -11.58
C GLY A 346 -7.77 19.75 -12.65
N LEU A 347 -8.11 20.10 -13.88
CA LEU A 347 -7.90 19.29 -15.08
C LEU A 347 -7.21 20.14 -16.15
N THR A 348 -6.57 19.52 -17.13
CA THR A 348 -5.99 20.26 -18.27
C THR A 348 -7.08 21.05 -19.00
N GLU A 349 -8.26 20.48 -19.12
CA GLU A 349 -9.46 21.08 -19.70
C GLU A 349 -9.98 22.32 -18.95
N THR A 350 -9.48 22.60 -17.75
CA THR A 350 -9.89 23.75 -16.92
C THR A 350 -8.73 24.72 -16.62
N SER A 351 -7.61 24.58 -17.33
CA SER A 351 -6.50 25.54 -17.36
C SER A 351 -5.66 25.89 -16.12
N PRO A 352 -5.40 25.04 -15.09
CA PRO A 352 -6.11 23.87 -14.63
C PRO A 352 -6.85 24.05 -13.30
N VAL A 353 -6.54 25.05 -12.47
CA VAL A 353 -6.90 25.01 -11.05
C VAL A 353 -8.31 25.51 -10.83
N VAL A 354 -9.22 24.68 -10.33
CA VAL A 354 -10.62 25.07 -10.15
C VAL A 354 -11.00 25.23 -8.68
N THR A 355 -10.37 24.46 -7.80
CA THR A 355 -10.55 24.56 -6.35
C THR A 355 -9.22 24.53 -5.64
N PHE A 356 -9.17 25.12 -4.45
CA PHE A 356 -8.02 25.01 -3.56
C PHE A 356 -8.44 25.15 -2.10
N ASN A 357 -7.66 24.58 -1.19
CA ASN A 357 -7.84 24.75 0.24
C ASN A 357 -7.37 26.14 0.68
N PRO A 358 -8.24 27.00 1.24
CA PRO A 358 -7.83 28.32 1.71
C PRO A 358 -6.78 28.24 2.85
N PRO A 359 -5.74 29.10 2.88
CA PRO A 359 -4.73 29.12 3.93
C PRO A 359 -5.27 29.37 5.35
N GLU A 360 -6.43 29.98 5.50
CA GLU A 360 -7.01 30.23 6.83
C GLU A 360 -7.79 29.02 7.34
N LYS A 361 -8.43 28.28 6.42
CA LYS A 361 -9.35 27.19 6.74
C LYS A 361 -9.18 26.03 5.77
N ARG A 362 -8.18 25.19 6.04
CA ARG A 362 -7.91 23.97 5.29
C ARG A 362 -8.75 22.81 5.83
N LYS A 363 -9.17 21.90 4.94
CA LYS A 363 -9.99 20.73 5.30
C LYS A 363 -9.37 19.46 4.71
N PRO A 364 -8.65 18.66 5.52
CA PRO A 364 -8.05 17.41 5.05
C PRO A 364 -9.07 16.51 4.35
N GLY A 365 -8.69 15.96 3.19
CA GLY A 365 -9.53 15.10 2.36
C GLY A 365 -10.52 15.83 1.45
N SER A 366 -10.61 17.15 1.51
CA SER A 366 -11.33 17.94 0.51
C SER A 366 -10.35 18.58 -0.48
N ALA A 367 -10.77 18.70 -1.73
CA ALA A 367 -10.06 19.42 -2.78
C ALA A 367 -10.15 20.95 -2.63
N GLY A 368 -10.80 21.45 -1.58
CA GLY A 368 -10.92 22.87 -1.30
C GLY A 368 -12.20 23.51 -1.81
N LYS A 369 -12.19 24.84 -1.92
CA LYS A 369 -13.33 25.64 -2.40
C LYS A 369 -13.10 26.13 -3.83
N PRO A 370 -14.17 26.35 -4.62
CA PRO A 370 -14.07 27.00 -5.93
C PRO A 370 -13.34 28.33 -5.87
N LEU A 371 -12.49 28.58 -6.86
CA LEU A 371 -11.90 29.91 -7.08
C LEU A 371 -12.98 30.93 -7.49
N PRO A 372 -12.76 32.25 -7.31
CA PRO A 372 -13.80 33.27 -7.49
C PRO A 372 -14.55 33.26 -8.84
N SER A 373 -13.91 32.85 -9.93
CA SER A 373 -14.47 32.81 -11.29
C SER A 373 -15.00 31.42 -11.70
N VAL A 374 -14.94 30.44 -10.81
CA VAL A 374 -15.28 29.03 -11.08
C VAL A 374 -16.66 28.70 -10.51
N LEU A 375 -17.55 28.21 -11.37
CA LEU A 375 -18.81 27.60 -10.95
C LEU A 375 -18.69 26.08 -10.97
N ILE A 376 -19.07 25.44 -9.86
CA ILE A 376 -19.11 23.98 -9.73
C ILE A 376 -20.51 23.56 -9.34
N ARG A 377 -21.02 22.50 -9.98
CA ARG A 377 -22.24 21.80 -9.55
C ARG A 377 -22.04 20.29 -9.58
N ILE A 378 -22.87 19.59 -8.83
CA ILE A 378 -22.93 18.13 -8.80
C ILE A 378 -24.14 17.68 -9.62
N ALA A 379 -23.88 17.05 -10.76
CA ALA A 379 -24.92 16.54 -11.66
C ALA A 379 -25.40 15.14 -11.22
N HIS A 380 -26.71 14.92 -11.30
CA HIS A 380 -27.38 13.66 -10.95
C HIS A 380 -26.93 13.06 -9.60
N PRO A 381 -27.05 13.80 -8.48
CA PRO A 381 -26.61 13.31 -7.19
C PRO A 381 -27.42 12.08 -6.76
N SER A 382 -26.73 11.05 -6.31
CA SER A 382 -27.28 9.89 -5.63
C SER A 382 -27.91 10.29 -4.27
N GLY A 383 -28.58 9.35 -3.60
CA GLY A 383 -29.15 9.59 -2.27
C GLY A 383 -28.14 10.01 -1.20
N ALA A 384 -26.83 9.79 -1.42
CA ALA A 384 -25.74 10.24 -0.56
C ALA A 384 -25.18 11.63 -0.92
N GLY A 385 -25.74 12.30 -1.95
CA GLY A 385 -25.28 13.60 -2.44
C GLY A 385 -24.06 13.55 -3.36
N GLU A 386 -23.62 12.36 -3.76
CA GLU A 386 -22.51 12.16 -4.70
C GLU A 386 -23.01 12.11 -6.14
N GLY A 387 -22.35 12.81 -7.05
CA GLY A 387 -22.65 12.83 -8.48
C GLY A 387 -21.48 13.34 -9.31
N GLU A 388 -21.68 13.49 -10.61
CA GLU A 388 -20.61 13.96 -11.51
C GLU A 388 -20.33 15.44 -11.29
N ILE A 389 -19.04 15.78 -11.19
CA ILE A 389 -18.60 17.17 -11.05
C ILE A 389 -18.69 17.83 -12.42
N GLU A 390 -19.44 18.93 -12.49
CA GLU A 390 -19.51 19.79 -13.67
C GLU A 390 -18.97 21.18 -13.35
N ILE A 391 -18.19 21.72 -14.28
CA ILE A 391 -17.45 22.97 -14.10
C ILE A 391 -17.82 23.95 -15.20
N LYS A 392 -18.03 25.21 -14.84
CA LYS A 392 -18.29 26.30 -15.78
C LYS A 392 -17.49 27.53 -15.40
N GLY A 393 -16.85 28.14 -16.39
CA GLY A 393 -16.10 29.37 -16.21
C GLY A 393 -15.21 29.69 -17.42
N PRO A 394 -14.57 30.86 -17.42
CA PRO A 394 -13.72 31.31 -18.54
C PRO A 394 -12.45 30.48 -18.71
N MET A 395 -12.03 29.70 -17.71
CA MET A 395 -10.85 28.84 -17.74
C MET A 395 -11.07 27.51 -18.47
N VAL A 396 -12.33 27.15 -18.74
CA VAL A 396 -12.69 25.92 -19.44
C VAL A 396 -12.21 26.00 -20.90
N MET A 397 -11.62 24.90 -21.38
CA MET A 397 -11.06 24.75 -22.71
C MET A 397 -12.04 25.13 -23.83
N LYS A 398 -11.49 25.43 -25.02
CA LYS A 398 -12.30 25.61 -26.23
C LYS A 398 -12.84 24.27 -26.77
N GLY A 399 -12.10 23.18 -26.52
CA GLY A 399 -12.42 21.83 -26.96
C GLY A 399 -11.17 21.00 -27.22
N TYR A 400 -11.35 19.79 -27.77
CA TYR A 400 -10.26 18.93 -28.20
C TYR A 400 -9.90 19.19 -29.67
N TYR A 401 -8.59 19.37 -29.95
CA TYR A 401 -8.05 19.64 -31.28
C TYR A 401 -8.44 18.52 -32.25
N ASN A 402 -9.00 18.88 -33.41
CA ASN A 402 -9.45 17.94 -34.44
C ASN A 402 -10.41 16.83 -33.93
N ARG A 403 -11.14 17.05 -32.82
CA ARG A 403 -12.06 16.07 -32.22
C ARG A 403 -13.40 16.70 -31.79
N PRO A 404 -14.25 17.15 -32.74
CA PRO A 404 -15.53 17.78 -32.41
C PRO A 404 -16.49 16.85 -31.66
N SER A 405 -16.58 15.57 -32.03
CA SER A 405 -17.45 14.60 -31.35
C SER A 405 -17.07 14.41 -29.88
N ALA A 406 -15.77 14.22 -29.59
CA ALA A 406 -15.28 14.08 -28.22
C ALA A 406 -15.46 15.38 -27.40
N THR A 407 -15.48 16.54 -28.07
CA THR A 407 -15.77 17.83 -27.42
C THR A 407 -17.25 17.92 -27.05
N ALA A 408 -18.15 17.55 -27.95
CA ALA A 408 -19.59 17.56 -27.71
C ALA A 408 -20.03 16.56 -26.61
N GLU A 409 -19.29 15.47 -26.42
CA GLU A 409 -19.53 14.49 -25.34
C GLU A 409 -19.31 15.05 -23.94
N VAL A 410 -18.41 16.03 -23.77
CA VAL A 410 -18.01 16.56 -22.46
C VAL A 410 -18.47 18.00 -22.23
N MET A 411 -18.96 18.69 -23.26
CA MET A 411 -19.42 20.08 -23.18
C MET A 411 -20.93 20.16 -23.40
N HIS A 412 -21.69 20.60 -22.40
CA HIS A 412 -23.14 20.81 -22.48
C HIS A 412 -23.55 22.14 -21.86
N ASP A 413 -24.23 23.01 -22.61
CA ASP A 413 -24.74 24.31 -22.13
C ASP A 413 -23.68 25.19 -21.42
N GLY A 414 -22.43 25.08 -21.88
CA GLY A 414 -21.27 25.77 -21.32
C GLY A 414 -20.73 25.16 -20.01
N TRP A 415 -21.25 24.02 -19.58
CA TRP A 415 -20.69 23.19 -18.52
C TRP A 415 -19.78 22.11 -19.11
N PHE A 416 -18.62 21.94 -18.50
CA PHE A 416 -17.70 20.87 -18.77
C PHE A 416 -17.92 19.72 -17.77
N ARG A 417 -18.19 18.53 -18.31
CA ARG A 417 -18.28 17.28 -17.57
C ARG A 417 -16.89 16.72 -17.33
N THR A 418 -16.47 16.75 -16.09
CA THR A 418 -15.11 16.35 -15.68
C THR A 418 -14.87 14.85 -15.79
N GLY A 419 -15.94 14.04 -15.73
CA GLY A 419 -15.85 12.61 -15.50
C GLY A 419 -15.40 12.22 -14.09
N ASP A 420 -15.12 13.16 -13.18
CA ASP A 420 -14.82 12.90 -11.78
C ASP A 420 -16.13 12.96 -10.95
N ILE A 421 -16.23 12.11 -9.92
CA ILE A 421 -17.39 12.03 -9.02
C ILE A 421 -17.04 12.69 -7.70
N GLY A 422 -17.98 13.46 -7.14
CA GLY A 422 -17.78 14.09 -5.86
C GLY A 422 -19.05 14.67 -5.27
N ARG A 423 -18.86 15.41 -4.17
CA ARG A 423 -19.92 16.11 -3.44
C ARG A 423 -19.42 17.43 -2.90
N LEU A 424 -20.32 18.39 -2.74
CA LEU A 424 -20.08 19.63 -2.00
C LEU A 424 -20.63 19.50 -0.59
N ASP A 425 -19.89 19.96 0.41
CA ASP A 425 -20.44 20.10 1.77
C ASP A 425 -21.18 21.44 1.96
N GLN A 426 -21.79 21.62 3.13
CA GLN A 426 -22.55 22.83 3.47
C GLN A 426 -21.69 24.11 3.49
N GLU A 427 -20.38 23.98 3.62
CA GLU A 427 -19.43 25.10 3.64
C GLU A 427 -18.85 25.40 2.24
N GLY A 428 -19.25 24.63 1.22
CA GLY A 428 -18.79 24.76 -0.16
C GLY A 428 -17.45 24.09 -0.47
N TYR A 429 -16.97 23.17 0.37
CA TYR A 429 -15.79 22.36 0.05
C TYR A 429 -16.15 21.19 -0.85
N LEU A 430 -15.35 20.97 -1.89
CA LEU A 430 -15.47 19.86 -2.82
C LEU A 430 -14.71 18.64 -2.29
N PHE A 431 -15.39 17.48 -2.25
CA PHE A 431 -14.79 16.19 -1.95
C PHE A 431 -14.89 15.31 -3.19
N ILE A 432 -13.74 14.85 -3.68
CA ILE A 432 -13.66 13.94 -4.83
C ILE A 432 -13.68 12.51 -4.30
N THR A 433 -14.62 11.71 -4.78
CA THR A 433 -14.86 10.33 -4.31
C THR A 433 -14.47 9.29 -5.36
N GLY A 434 -14.34 9.66 -6.63
CA GLY A 434 -13.82 8.75 -7.66
C GLY A 434 -13.93 9.30 -9.07
N ARG A 435 -13.91 8.38 -10.05
CA ARG A 435 -14.01 8.69 -11.49
C ARG A 435 -15.08 7.86 -12.16
N SER A 436 -16.01 8.51 -12.86
CA SER A 436 -17.14 7.88 -13.55
C SER A 436 -16.76 6.67 -14.42
N LYS A 437 -15.68 6.78 -15.21
CA LYS A 437 -15.19 5.71 -16.10
C LYS A 437 -14.34 4.64 -15.40
N GLU A 438 -13.92 4.89 -14.16
CA GLU A 438 -13.12 3.96 -13.37
C GLU A 438 -13.94 3.32 -12.24
N VAL A 439 -15.18 3.78 -12.01
CA VAL A 439 -16.11 3.12 -11.11
C VAL A 439 -16.40 1.73 -11.65
N ILE A 440 -16.06 0.71 -10.87
CA ILE A 440 -16.45 -0.66 -11.17
C ILE A 440 -17.87 -0.84 -10.67
N VAL A 441 -18.81 -1.05 -11.58
CA VAL A 441 -20.20 -1.33 -11.22
C VAL A 441 -20.38 -2.84 -11.18
N LEU A 442 -20.56 -3.39 -9.99
CA LEU A 442 -20.79 -4.83 -9.82
C LEU A 442 -22.18 -5.22 -10.30
N SER A 443 -22.39 -6.49 -10.64
CA SER A 443 -23.69 -7.10 -10.97
C SER A 443 -24.78 -6.83 -9.91
N SER A 444 -24.37 -6.61 -8.66
CA SER A 444 -25.22 -6.19 -7.53
C SER A 444 -25.75 -4.74 -7.61
N GLY A 445 -25.32 -3.95 -8.60
CA GLY A 445 -25.62 -2.53 -8.73
C GLY A 445 -24.83 -1.62 -7.77
N LYS A 446 -23.83 -2.16 -7.07
CA LYS A 446 -22.94 -1.39 -6.18
C LYS A 446 -21.79 -0.78 -6.98
N ASN A 447 -21.57 0.51 -6.77
CA ASN A 447 -20.42 1.24 -7.29
C ASN A 447 -19.21 0.99 -6.39
N ILE A 448 -18.14 0.47 -6.97
CA ILE A 448 -16.82 0.32 -6.36
C ILE A 448 -15.91 1.39 -6.91
N TYR A 449 -15.31 2.16 -6.00
CA TYR A 449 -14.24 3.10 -6.32
C TYR A 449 -12.90 2.39 -6.07
N PRO A 450 -12.15 2.01 -7.13
CA PRO A 450 -10.96 1.19 -7.00
C PRO A 450 -9.90 1.77 -6.05
N GLU A 451 -9.69 3.09 -6.09
CA GLU A 451 -8.70 3.78 -5.25
C GLU A 451 -8.96 3.60 -3.74
N ASP A 452 -10.23 3.62 -3.33
CA ASP A 452 -10.59 3.41 -1.92
C ASP A 452 -10.30 1.97 -1.49
N VAL A 453 -10.54 1.00 -2.37
CA VAL A 453 -10.22 -0.42 -2.15
C VAL A 453 -8.71 -0.63 -2.07
N GLU A 454 -7.96 -0.09 -3.03
CA GLU A 454 -6.50 -0.15 -3.09
C GLU A 454 -5.85 0.40 -1.82
N LYS A 455 -6.33 1.53 -1.31
CA LYS A 455 -5.81 2.14 -0.07
C LYS A 455 -5.89 1.18 1.11
N MET A 456 -6.95 0.38 1.20
CA MET A 456 -7.13 -0.58 2.29
C MET A 456 -6.10 -1.71 2.20
N TYR A 457 -5.84 -2.21 1.00
CA TYR A 457 -4.84 -3.26 0.77
C TYR A 457 -3.39 -2.75 0.87
N LEU A 458 -3.13 -1.48 0.51
CA LEU A 458 -1.83 -0.81 0.68
C LEU A 458 -1.42 -0.60 2.16
N SER A 459 -2.28 -0.95 3.12
CA SER A 459 -1.91 -0.99 4.53
C SER A 459 -0.94 -2.13 4.87
N SER A 460 -0.82 -3.16 4.00
CA SER A 460 0.15 -4.24 4.15
C SER A 460 1.55 -3.80 3.71
N ASN A 461 2.57 -4.10 4.51
CA ASN A 461 3.96 -3.85 4.13
C ASN A 461 4.46 -4.81 3.04
N LEU A 462 3.72 -5.90 2.75
CA LEU A 462 4.07 -6.81 1.66
C LEU A 462 3.63 -6.27 0.29
N ILE A 463 2.69 -5.33 0.25
CA ILE A 463 2.12 -4.80 -1.00
C ILE A 463 2.73 -3.42 -1.25
N ARG A 464 3.58 -3.33 -2.27
CA ARG A 464 4.20 -2.06 -2.68
C ARG A 464 3.28 -1.23 -3.56
N GLU A 465 2.66 -1.87 -4.55
CA GLU A 465 1.66 -1.27 -5.42
C GLU A 465 0.51 -2.25 -5.68
N ILE A 466 -0.69 -1.73 -5.93
CA ILE A 466 -1.88 -2.51 -6.25
C ILE A 466 -2.75 -1.74 -7.24
N CYS A 467 -3.37 -2.46 -8.17
CA CYS A 467 -4.41 -1.97 -9.07
C CYS A 467 -5.61 -2.89 -9.00
N ILE A 468 -6.76 -2.36 -8.61
CA ILE A 468 -8.04 -3.07 -8.59
C ILE A 468 -8.72 -2.93 -9.96
N THR A 469 -9.17 -4.05 -10.48
CA THR A 469 -9.83 -4.22 -11.77
C THR A 469 -11.11 -5.04 -11.58
N GLY A 470 -12.08 -4.89 -12.50
CA GLY A 470 -13.27 -5.72 -12.53
C GLY A 470 -13.04 -6.99 -13.34
N VAL A 471 -13.54 -8.13 -12.86
CA VAL A 471 -13.64 -9.36 -13.66
C VAL A 471 -14.97 -9.36 -14.39
N GLU A 472 -14.91 -9.24 -15.71
CA GLU A 472 -16.09 -9.26 -16.56
C GLU A 472 -16.43 -10.69 -17.02
N HIS A 473 -17.68 -11.09 -16.81
CA HIS A 473 -18.26 -12.29 -17.40
C HIS A 473 -19.47 -11.88 -18.26
N GLN A 474 -19.45 -12.21 -19.55
CA GLN A 474 -20.52 -11.86 -20.51
C GLN A 474 -20.91 -10.36 -20.51
N GLY A 475 -19.94 -9.46 -20.28
CA GLY A 475 -20.17 -8.01 -20.25
C GLY A 475 -20.73 -7.46 -18.94
N ILE A 476 -20.83 -8.28 -17.90
CA ILE A 476 -21.22 -7.87 -16.53
C ILE A 476 -20.02 -8.08 -15.62
N THR A 477 -19.66 -7.08 -14.82
CA THR A 477 -18.61 -7.24 -13.81
C THR A 477 -19.15 -7.99 -12.59
N GLU A 478 -18.69 -9.22 -12.36
CA GLU A 478 -19.16 -10.06 -11.26
C GLU A 478 -18.34 -9.85 -9.98
N SER A 479 -17.04 -9.60 -10.11
CA SER A 479 -16.13 -9.50 -8.95
C SER A 479 -14.91 -8.61 -9.19
N LEU A 480 -14.09 -8.43 -8.14
CA LEU A 480 -12.87 -7.61 -8.16
C LEU A 480 -11.62 -8.49 -8.24
N HIS A 481 -10.66 -8.08 -9.07
CA HIS A 481 -9.33 -8.69 -9.21
C HIS A 481 -8.23 -7.67 -8.99
N ALA A 482 -7.14 -8.07 -8.34
CA ALA A 482 -6.02 -7.19 -8.02
C ALA A 482 -4.74 -7.54 -8.80
N VAL A 483 -4.10 -6.54 -9.39
CA VAL A 483 -2.72 -6.68 -9.88
C VAL A 483 -1.79 -6.07 -8.84
N ILE A 484 -0.90 -6.87 -8.27
CA ILE A 484 -0.09 -6.52 -7.10
C ILE A 484 1.39 -6.56 -7.45
N VAL A 485 2.10 -5.50 -7.09
CA VAL A 485 3.56 -5.46 -7.05
C VAL A 485 3.98 -5.61 -5.58
N PRO A 486 4.64 -6.71 -5.20
CA PRO A 486 5.08 -6.89 -3.82
C PRO A 486 6.27 -6.00 -3.45
N ASP A 487 6.44 -5.76 -2.14
CA ASP A 487 7.68 -5.18 -1.62
C ASP A 487 8.73 -6.27 -1.43
N PHE A 488 9.58 -6.45 -2.45
CA PHE A 488 10.66 -7.43 -2.44
C PHE A 488 11.72 -7.18 -1.35
N GLU A 489 11.97 -5.92 -0.98
CA GLU A 489 12.93 -5.59 0.07
C GLU A 489 12.38 -5.96 1.44
N TYR A 490 11.11 -5.64 1.70
CA TYR A 490 10.41 -6.08 2.91
C TYR A 490 10.40 -7.61 2.99
N ALA A 491 9.97 -8.29 1.93
CA ALA A 491 9.91 -9.76 1.88
C ALA A 491 11.27 -10.41 2.20
N LYS A 492 12.37 -9.85 1.67
CA LYS A 492 13.73 -10.31 1.94
C LYS A 492 14.15 -10.08 3.39
N GLN A 493 13.81 -8.93 3.96
CA GLN A 493 14.11 -8.60 5.37
C GLN A 493 13.34 -9.48 6.36
N THR A 494 12.16 -9.95 5.97
CA THR A 494 11.30 -10.83 6.77
C THR A 494 11.43 -12.31 6.41
N PHE A 495 12.39 -12.68 5.55
CA PHE A 495 12.66 -14.06 5.13
C PHE A 495 11.46 -14.80 4.50
N ILE A 496 10.62 -14.09 3.74
CA ILE A 496 9.48 -14.68 3.03
C ILE A 496 10.00 -15.38 1.76
N SER A 497 9.85 -16.71 1.71
CA SER A 497 10.27 -17.55 0.57
C SER A 497 9.17 -17.72 -0.47
N ASN A 498 7.90 -17.89 -0.05
CA ASN A 498 6.75 -17.93 -0.95
C ASN A 498 5.97 -16.61 -0.89
N LEU A 499 6.24 -15.74 -1.87
CA LEU A 499 5.64 -14.42 -1.95
C LEU A 499 4.15 -14.47 -2.32
N TYR A 500 3.74 -15.45 -3.13
CA TYR A 500 2.35 -15.62 -3.53
C TYR A 500 1.48 -15.99 -2.33
N ASP A 501 1.89 -16.99 -1.56
CA ASP A 501 1.15 -17.39 -0.35
C ASP A 501 1.12 -16.28 0.69
N ALA A 502 2.24 -15.59 0.91
CA ALA A 502 2.31 -14.50 1.88
C ALA A 502 1.37 -13.34 1.51
N VAL A 503 1.34 -12.95 0.23
CA VAL A 503 0.40 -11.95 -0.28
C VAL A 503 -1.04 -12.44 -0.18
N LYS A 504 -1.31 -13.72 -0.51
CA LYS A 504 -2.64 -14.34 -0.38
C LYS A 504 -3.18 -14.27 1.05
N TRP A 505 -2.35 -14.62 2.04
CA TRP A 505 -2.72 -14.54 3.46
C TRP A 505 -3.00 -13.10 3.91
N GLU A 506 -2.19 -12.14 3.49
CA GLU A 506 -2.40 -10.71 3.78
C GLU A 506 -3.70 -10.17 3.16
N ILE A 507 -3.96 -10.49 1.88
CA ILE A 507 -5.22 -10.13 1.22
C ILE A 507 -6.41 -10.72 1.97
N ASN A 508 -6.35 -11.99 2.38
CA ASN A 508 -7.43 -12.63 3.13
C ASN A 508 -7.67 -11.93 4.47
N ALA A 509 -6.60 -11.63 5.21
CA ALA A 509 -6.67 -10.95 6.49
C ALA A 509 -7.27 -9.54 6.37
N LEU A 510 -6.93 -8.80 5.32
CA LEU A 510 -7.46 -7.47 5.05
C LEU A 510 -8.89 -7.51 4.51
N SER A 511 -9.20 -8.44 3.61
CA SER A 511 -10.53 -8.63 3.02
C SER A 511 -11.59 -8.98 4.06
N GLY A 512 -11.23 -9.71 5.12
CA GLY A 512 -12.14 -10.04 6.22
C GLY A 512 -12.72 -8.81 6.94
N ARG A 513 -12.08 -7.65 6.83
CA ARG A 513 -12.53 -6.37 7.43
C ARG A 513 -13.41 -5.54 6.49
N LEU A 514 -13.54 -5.95 5.23
CA LEU A 514 -14.26 -5.21 4.20
C LEU A 514 -15.68 -5.76 3.99
N PRO A 515 -16.63 -4.91 3.58
CA PRO A 515 -17.91 -5.38 3.04
C PRO A 515 -17.70 -6.37 1.90
N SER A 516 -18.56 -7.37 1.77
CA SER A 516 -18.41 -8.47 0.80
C SER A 516 -18.17 -7.99 -0.64
N TYR A 517 -18.85 -6.93 -1.06
CA TYR A 517 -18.74 -6.35 -2.39
C TYR A 517 -17.42 -5.59 -2.65
N MET A 518 -16.65 -5.25 -1.61
CA MET A 518 -15.32 -4.59 -1.73
C MET A 518 -14.16 -5.58 -1.65
N ARG A 519 -14.43 -6.89 -1.49
CA ARG A 519 -13.39 -7.92 -1.34
C ARG A 519 -12.85 -8.34 -2.71
N ILE A 520 -11.52 -8.48 -2.78
CA ILE A 520 -10.84 -9.06 -3.94
C ILE A 520 -11.09 -10.57 -3.99
N GLN A 521 -11.45 -11.11 -5.16
CA GLN A 521 -11.63 -12.56 -5.38
C GLN A 521 -10.39 -13.24 -5.96
N GLY A 522 -9.54 -12.51 -6.69
CA GLY A 522 -8.31 -13.04 -7.27
C GLY A 522 -7.22 -11.98 -7.37
N PHE A 523 -5.96 -12.40 -7.46
CA PHE A 523 -4.86 -11.47 -7.69
C PHE A 523 -3.79 -12.05 -8.62
N THR A 524 -3.04 -11.15 -9.25
CA THR A 524 -1.87 -11.47 -10.08
C THR A 524 -0.67 -10.73 -9.52
N LEU A 525 0.46 -11.42 -9.36
CA LEU A 525 1.72 -10.79 -8.99
C LEU A 525 2.46 -10.27 -10.21
N GLN A 526 2.96 -9.04 -10.11
CA GLN A 526 3.81 -8.42 -11.11
C GLN A 526 5.13 -7.99 -10.46
N LYS A 527 6.23 -8.14 -11.20
CA LYS A 527 7.58 -7.76 -10.74
C LYS A 527 7.86 -6.26 -10.97
N ASP A 528 7.44 -5.75 -12.11
CA ASP A 528 7.69 -4.37 -12.51
C ASP A 528 6.69 -3.38 -11.86
N PRO A 529 7.10 -2.14 -11.56
CA PRO A 529 6.21 -1.09 -11.10
C PRO A 529 5.02 -0.88 -12.04
N LEU A 530 3.86 -0.54 -11.47
CA LEU A 530 2.66 -0.32 -12.28
C LEU A 530 2.82 0.94 -13.15
N PRO A 531 2.27 0.94 -14.39
CA PRO A 531 2.40 2.07 -15.30
C PRO A 531 1.73 3.32 -14.72
N ARG A 532 2.51 4.40 -14.59
CA ARG A 532 2.06 5.69 -14.07
C ARG A 532 2.38 6.82 -15.04
N THR A 533 1.61 7.89 -14.97
CA THR A 533 1.95 9.19 -15.58
C THR A 533 3.16 9.81 -14.85
N PRO A 534 3.84 10.81 -15.45
CA PRO A 534 4.90 11.57 -14.76
C PRO A 534 4.45 12.24 -13.45
N LEU A 535 3.15 12.54 -13.30
CA LEU A 535 2.55 13.07 -12.07
C LEU A 535 2.17 11.98 -11.04
N GLY A 536 2.49 10.71 -11.31
CA GLY A 536 2.26 9.58 -10.39
C GLY A 536 0.88 8.92 -10.50
N LYS A 537 -0.03 9.43 -11.35
CA LYS A 537 -1.35 8.84 -11.58
C LYS A 537 -1.25 7.48 -12.28
N LEU A 538 -1.99 6.48 -11.78
CA LEU A 538 -2.02 5.13 -12.35
C LEU A 538 -2.68 5.11 -13.74
N ARG A 539 -2.04 4.47 -14.73
CA ARG A 539 -2.61 4.25 -16.07
C ARG A 539 -3.35 2.91 -16.11
N ARG A 540 -4.49 2.82 -15.42
CA ARG A 540 -5.29 1.58 -15.24
C ARG A 540 -5.56 0.83 -16.55
N PHE A 541 -5.87 1.54 -17.63
CA PHE A 541 -6.14 0.96 -18.94
C PHE A 541 -4.97 0.19 -19.56
N MET A 542 -3.73 0.46 -19.13
CA MET A 542 -2.54 -0.28 -19.56
C MET A 542 -2.34 -1.57 -18.77
N ILE A 543 -2.99 -1.69 -17.62
CA ILE A 543 -2.89 -2.83 -16.72
C ILE A 543 -3.95 -3.84 -17.17
N LYS A 544 -3.53 -4.81 -17.98
CA LYS A 544 -4.36 -5.96 -18.31
C LYS A 544 -4.40 -6.87 -17.08
N ALA A 545 -5.58 -7.23 -16.60
CA ALA A 545 -5.71 -8.39 -15.72
C ALA A 545 -5.11 -9.56 -16.48
N GLY A 546 -3.96 -10.06 -16.02
CA GLY A 546 -3.29 -11.17 -16.70
C GLY A 546 -4.23 -12.35 -16.76
N GLN A 547 -4.47 -12.89 -17.96
CA GLN A 547 -4.88 -14.29 -18.05
C GLN A 547 -3.77 -15.11 -17.36
N PRO A 548 -4.15 -16.12 -16.54
CA PRO A 548 -3.19 -16.87 -15.73
C PRO A 548 -2.04 -17.39 -16.61
N GLN A 549 -0.82 -17.08 -16.20
CA GLN A 549 0.40 -17.31 -16.95
C GLN A 549 0.71 -18.83 -16.96
N GLN A 550 0.39 -19.51 -18.06
CA GLN A 550 0.21 -20.97 -18.13
C GLN A 550 1.43 -21.76 -18.63
N GLU A 551 2.62 -21.16 -18.77
CA GLU A 551 3.73 -21.78 -19.54
C GLU A 551 4.90 -22.35 -18.71
N ASP A 552 5.21 -21.85 -17.51
CA ASP A 552 6.31 -22.40 -16.70
C ASP A 552 5.88 -23.58 -15.80
N GLU A 553 4.58 -23.78 -15.58
CA GLU A 553 4.08 -24.84 -14.70
C GLU A 553 4.07 -26.23 -15.36
N LYS A 554 4.11 -26.34 -16.71
CA LYS A 554 3.87 -27.63 -17.42
C LYS A 554 4.85 -28.76 -17.10
N GLN A 555 6.05 -28.48 -16.58
CA GLN A 555 7.03 -29.52 -16.23
C GLN A 555 6.89 -30.05 -14.78
N GLU A 556 6.39 -29.25 -13.84
CA GLU A 556 6.00 -29.75 -12.49
C GLU A 556 4.58 -30.36 -12.49
N ILE A 557 3.70 -29.89 -13.39
CA ILE A 557 2.29 -30.34 -13.53
C ILE A 557 2.15 -31.84 -13.80
N ALA A 558 3.02 -32.43 -14.61
CA ALA A 558 2.87 -33.82 -15.03
C ALA A 558 3.13 -34.82 -13.89
N ALA A 559 3.98 -34.46 -12.92
CA ALA A 559 4.41 -35.36 -11.86
C ALA A 559 3.38 -35.50 -10.71
N ASP A 560 2.67 -34.42 -10.38
CA ASP A 560 1.69 -34.44 -9.27
C ASP A 560 0.34 -35.06 -9.69
N ARG A 561 0.01 -34.95 -10.98
CA ARG A 561 -1.22 -35.51 -11.57
C ARG A 561 -1.23 -37.04 -11.60
N GLU A 562 -0.08 -37.69 -11.80
CA GLU A 562 0.03 -39.15 -11.79
C GLU A 562 -0.08 -39.75 -10.37
N SER A 563 0.27 -39.04 -9.29
CA SER A 563 0.27 -39.70 -7.96
C SER A 563 -1.10 -39.68 -7.26
N LEU A 564 -1.87 -38.59 -7.41
CA LEU A 564 -3.07 -38.37 -6.62
C LEU A 564 -4.36 -38.88 -7.27
N PHE A 565 -4.40 -39.06 -8.58
CA PHE A 565 -5.61 -39.47 -9.32
C PHE A 565 -5.58 -40.91 -9.84
N ASN A 566 -4.49 -41.64 -9.57
CA ASN A 566 -4.27 -42.99 -10.09
C ASN A 566 -5.09 -44.11 -9.41
N ASP A 567 -5.85 -43.81 -8.36
CA ASP A 567 -6.73 -44.78 -7.70
C ASP A 567 -8.22 -44.55 -8.03
N GLU A 568 -9.04 -45.54 -7.71
CA GLU A 568 -10.48 -45.54 -8.05
C GLU A 568 -11.23 -44.35 -7.43
N ILE A 569 -10.80 -43.91 -6.23
CA ILE A 569 -11.39 -42.79 -5.51
C ILE A 569 -11.02 -41.47 -6.19
N GLY A 570 -9.74 -41.25 -6.48
CA GLY A 570 -9.25 -40.05 -7.16
C GLY A 570 -9.88 -39.88 -8.54
N SER A 571 -10.04 -40.98 -9.29
CA SER A 571 -10.71 -40.97 -10.60
C SER A 571 -12.20 -40.59 -10.49
N LYS A 572 -12.94 -41.15 -9.52
CA LYS A 572 -14.36 -40.83 -9.31
C LYS A 572 -14.57 -39.40 -8.81
N VAL A 573 -13.68 -38.90 -7.96
CA VAL A 573 -13.71 -37.49 -7.53
C VAL A 573 -13.46 -36.55 -8.70
N LEU A 574 -12.50 -36.88 -9.57
CA LEU A 574 -12.19 -36.06 -10.74
C LEU A 574 -13.36 -36.02 -11.75
N ILE A 575 -14.08 -37.13 -11.92
CA ILE A 575 -15.31 -37.17 -12.74
C ILE A 575 -16.41 -36.31 -12.11
N ALA A 576 -16.69 -36.48 -10.82
CA ALA A 576 -17.76 -35.74 -10.14
C ALA A 576 -17.49 -34.22 -10.08
N VAL A 577 -16.23 -33.84 -9.86
CA VAL A 577 -15.80 -32.44 -9.92
C VAL A 577 -15.85 -31.92 -11.37
N GLY A 578 -15.45 -32.74 -12.33
CA GLY A 578 -15.51 -32.45 -13.77
C GLY A 578 -16.91 -32.14 -14.26
N ASP A 579 -17.90 -32.97 -13.89
CA ASP A 579 -19.29 -32.84 -14.31
C ASP A 579 -19.97 -31.57 -13.81
N LEU A 580 -19.50 -31.02 -12.69
CA LEU A 580 -20.03 -29.80 -12.05
C LEU A 580 -19.18 -28.54 -12.34
N SER A 581 -17.96 -28.72 -12.85
CA SER A 581 -17.08 -27.63 -13.28
C SER A 581 -17.41 -27.15 -14.72
N LYS A 582 -16.85 -26.00 -15.12
CA LYS A 582 -17.04 -25.47 -16.49
C LYS A 582 -16.44 -26.44 -17.52
N LYS A 583 -17.26 -26.90 -18.49
CA LYS A 583 -16.85 -27.84 -19.55
C LYS A 583 -15.58 -27.33 -20.26
N ASP A 584 -14.58 -28.20 -20.35
CA ASP A 584 -13.24 -28.03 -20.97
C ASP A 584 -12.10 -27.48 -20.08
N GLN A 585 -12.24 -27.42 -18.75
CA GLN A 585 -11.13 -27.08 -17.84
C GLN A 585 -10.37 -28.32 -17.32
N GLU A 586 -9.03 -28.24 -17.30
CA GLU A 586 -8.16 -29.29 -16.78
C GLU A 586 -8.03 -29.19 -15.24
N ILE A 587 -8.53 -30.20 -14.51
CA ILE A 587 -8.59 -30.21 -13.04
C ILE A 587 -7.26 -30.68 -12.42
N ARG A 588 -6.73 -29.91 -11.46
CA ARG A 588 -5.50 -30.17 -10.71
C ARG A 588 -5.82 -30.55 -9.26
N ALA A 589 -4.86 -31.20 -8.60
CA ALA A 589 -5.00 -31.62 -7.21
C ALA A 589 -5.19 -30.42 -6.25
N ASP A 590 -4.44 -29.33 -6.44
CA ASP A 590 -4.53 -28.17 -5.54
C ASP A 590 -5.52 -27.11 -6.00
N ASP A 591 -6.28 -27.37 -7.06
CA ASP A 591 -7.33 -26.47 -7.52
C ASP A 591 -8.37 -26.29 -6.41
N ASN A 592 -8.67 -25.04 -6.13
CA ASN A 592 -9.71 -24.66 -5.20
C ASN A 592 -11.09 -24.88 -5.82
N LEU A 593 -11.96 -25.56 -5.07
CA LEU A 593 -13.30 -25.91 -5.52
C LEU A 593 -14.12 -24.66 -5.89
N GLU A 594 -13.96 -23.54 -5.18
CA GLU A 594 -14.70 -22.31 -5.42
C GLU A 594 -13.98 -21.37 -6.39
N LEU A 595 -12.68 -21.12 -6.17
CA LEU A 595 -11.92 -20.08 -6.89
C LEU A 595 -11.44 -20.55 -8.27
N ASP A 596 -10.97 -21.79 -8.37
CA ASP A 596 -10.35 -22.29 -9.59
C ASP A 596 -11.36 -23.06 -10.45
N LEU A 597 -12.31 -23.76 -9.82
CA LEU A 597 -13.31 -24.59 -10.51
C LEU A 597 -14.71 -23.98 -10.57
N GLY A 598 -14.94 -22.87 -9.85
CA GLY A 598 -16.19 -22.12 -9.91
C GLY A 598 -17.39 -22.82 -9.26
N LEU A 599 -17.17 -23.76 -8.34
CA LEU A 599 -18.25 -24.44 -7.63
C LEU A 599 -18.75 -23.55 -6.49
N ASP A 600 -19.94 -22.99 -6.62
CA ASP A 600 -20.57 -22.20 -5.57
C ASP A 600 -21.10 -23.09 -4.41
N SER A 601 -21.69 -22.48 -3.38
CA SER A 601 -22.21 -23.20 -2.22
C SER A 601 -23.31 -24.22 -2.56
N LEU A 602 -24.04 -24.05 -3.68
CA LEU A 602 -25.06 -25.00 -4.13
C LEU A 602 -24.41 -26.16 -4.90
N SER A 603 -23.51 -25.84 -5.83
CA SER A 603 -22.74 -26.84 -6.59
C SER A 603 -21.88 -27.73 -5.68
N ARG A 604 -21.44 -27.22 -4.53
CA ARG A 604 -20.70 -28.01 -3.53
C ARG A 604 -21.59 -29.00 -2.78
N ILE A 605 -22.87 -28.69 -2.58
CA ILE A 605 -23.86 -29.63 -2.03
C ILE A 605 -24.18 -30.70 -3.08
N GLU A 606 -24.38 -30.31 -4.34
CA GLU A 606 -24.58 -31.25 -5.45
C GLU A 606 -23.36 -32.18 -5.64
N LEU A 607 -22.15 -31.63 -5.51
CA LEU A 607 -20.91 -32.40 -5.55
C LEU A 607 -20.86 -33.44 -4.42
N ALA A 608 -21.27 -33.06 -3.19
CA ALA A 608 -21.33 -34.01 -2.08
C ALA A 608 -22.30 -35.16 -2.37
N VAL A 609 -23.49 -34.86 -2.90
CA VAL A 609 -24.52 -35.86 -3.26
C VAL A 609 -24.04 -36.77 -4.42
N ALA A 610 -23.38 -36.19 -5.42
CA ALA A 610 -22.79 -36.94 -6.53
C ALA A 610 -21.70 -37.90 -6.03
N LEU A 611 -20.88 -37.46 -5.09
CA LEU A 611 -19.82 -38.28 -4.49
C LEU A 611 -20.38 -39.38 -3.57
N GLU A 612 -21.42 -39.11 -2.77
CA GLU A 612 -22.15 -40.13 -2.00
C GLU A 612 -22.65 -41.25 -2.90
N THR A 613 -23.23 -40.87 -4.04
CA THR A 613 -23.78 -41.82 -5.03
C THR A 613 -22.68 -42.60 -5.74
N ALA A 614 -21.65 -41.92 -6.24
CA ALA A 614 -20.56 -42.53 -7.00
C ALA A 614 -19.68 -43.48 -6.16
N LEU A 615 -19.56 -43.21 -4.86
CA LEU A 615 -18.71 -43.96 -3.92
C LEU A 615 -19.50 -44.83 -2.94
N SER A 616 -20.84 -44.77 -2.96
CA SER A 616 -21.72 -45.49 -2.02
C SER A 616 -21.41 -45.19 -0.55
N LEU A 617 -21.14 -43.91 -0.24
CA LEU A 617 -20.82 -43.41 1.10
C LEU A 617 -21.93 -42.49 1.61
N LYS A 618 -22.05 -42.37 2.94
CA LYS A 618 -22.85 -41.32 3.59
C LYS A 618 -21.91 -40.25 4.14
N LEU A 619 -22.01 -39.03 3.64
CA LEU A 619 -21.25 -37.86 4.05
C LEU A 619 -22.11 -37.00 5.00
N SER A 620 -21.50 -36.42 6.03
CA SER A 620 -22.21 -35.52 6.96
C SER A 620 -22.61 -34.21 6.28
N GLU A 621 -23.68 -33.56 6.74
CA GLU A 621 -24.14 -32.27 6.18
C GLU A 621 -23.04 -31.18 6.18
N ASP A 622 -22.11 -31.23 7.13
CA ASP A 622 -20.98 -30.29 7.23
C ASP A 622 -19.71 -30.77 6.49
N PHE A 623 -19.77 -31.88 5.73
CA PHE A 623 -18.57 -32.51 5.15
C PHE A 623 -17.75 -31.56 4.28
N MET A 624 -18.44 -30.73 3.49
CA MET A 624 -17.82 -29.79 2.56
C MET A 624 -17.30 -28.52 3.26
N SER A 625 -17.76 -28.17 4.46
CA SER A 625 -17.51 -26.85 5.08
C SER A 625 -16.03 -26.47 5.20
N ASP A 626 -15.16 -27.48 5.39
CA ASP A 626 -13.71 -27.30 5.58
C ASP A 626 -12.85 -27.80 4.40
N ILE A 627 -13.46 -28.11 3.25
CA ILE A 627 -12.74 -28.63 2.07
C ILE A 627 -12.59 -27.53 1.04
N HIS A 628 -11.38 -27.08 0.80
CA HIS A 628 -11.12 -25.97 -0.12
C HIS A 628 -10.52 -26.44 -1.44
N THR A 629 -9.77 -27.54 -1.49
CA THR A 629 -9.13 -28.04 -2.72
C THR A 629 -9.56 -29.44 -3.11
N VAL A 630 -9.29 -29.83 -4.37
CA VAL A 630 -9.54 -31.19 -4.88
C VAL A 630 -8.70 -32.23 -4.10
N ARG A 631 -7.47 -31.91 -3.69
CA ARG A 631 -6.58 -32.79 -2.90
C ARG A 631 -7.18 -33.06 -1.54
N GLU A 632 -7.63 -32.02 -0.85
CA GLU A 632 -8.31 -32.15 0.44
C GLU A 632 -9.58 -33.00 0.32
N LEU A 633 -10.34 -32.83 -0.78
CA LEU A 633 -11.53 -33.63 -1.06
C LEU A 633 -11.19 -35.12 -1.24
N VAL A 634 -10.22 -35.44 -2.10
CA VAL A 634 -9.76 -36.82 -2.35
C VAL A 634 -9.22 -37.45 -1.07
N GLU A 635 -8.37 -36.75 -0.31
CA GLU A 635 -7.80 -37.27 0.93
C GLU A 635 -8.85 -37.50 2.02
N LYS A 636 -9.81 -36.59 2.17
CA LYS A 636 -10.87 -36.71 3.18
C LYS A 636 -11.82 -37.86 2.85
N ILE A 637 -12.12 -38.07 1.56
CA ILE A 637 -12.89 -39.22 1.10
C ILE A 637 -12.11 -40.51 1.31
N ARG A 638 -10.84 -40.58 0.90
CA ARG A 638 -9.98 -41.75 1.13
C ARG A 638 -9.94 -42.16 2.60
N ARG A 639 -9.79 -41.18 3.51
CA ARG A 639 -9.84 -41.40 4.97
C ARG A 639 -11.19 -41.92 5.45
N SER A 640 -12.27 -41.59 4.74
CA SER A 640 -13.65 -41.98 5.09
C SER A 640 -14.05 -43.34 4.50
N SER A 641 -13.51 -43.73 3.34
CA SER A 641 -13.77 -45.01 2.67
C SER A 641 -12.84 -46.15 3.12
N ALA A 642 -11.72 -45.85 3.79
CA ALA A 642 -10.70 -46.82 4.17
C ALA A 642 -10.91 -47.48 5.56
N GLY A 643 -12.09 -48.05 5.85
CA GLY A 643 -12.19 -49.00 6.97
C GLY A 643 -13.43 -49.89 6.98
N PRO A 644 -13.38 -51.11 7.61
CA PRO A 644 -12.35 -51.57 8.56
C PRO A 644 -11.86 -53.05 8.42
N GLN A 645 -10.53 -53.31 8.52
CA GLN A 645 -9.86 -54.27 9.44
C GLN A 645 -8.38 -54.55 9.06
N THR A 646 -7.50 -54.42 10.07
CA THR A 646 -6.11 -54.93 10.22
C THR A 646 -4.93 -54.27 9.47
N ALA A 647 -3.87 -54.05 10.26
CA ALA A 647 -2.49 -53.68 9.94
C ALA A 647 -2.24 -52.24 9.46
N GLY A 648 -1.88 -51.37 10.42
CA GLY A 648 -1.44 -49.99 10.18
C GLY A 648 -0.11 -49.89 9.42
N PRO A 649 0.20 -48.69 8.91
CA PRO A 649 1.41 -48.44 8.13
C PRO A 649 2.66 -48.73 8.97
N GLU A 650 3.66 -49.35 8.35
CA GLU A 650 4.94 -49.70 8.97
C GLU A 650 5.53 -48.51 9.73
N LYS A 651 5.86 -48.82 10.99
CA LYS A 651 6.42 -47.94 12.01
C LYS A 651 7.83 -47.49 11.61
N THR A 652 8.00 -46.22 11.26
CA THR A 652 9.10 -45.49 11.91
C THR A 652 8.67 -45.31 13.37
N GLY A 653 9.25 -46.11 14.26
CA GLY A 653 8.80 -46.14 15.65
C GLY A 653 8.97 -44.76 16.28
N TRP A 654 7.96 -44.25 17.00
CA TRP A 654 8.10 -43.03 17.81
C TRP A 654 9.36 -43.05 18.68
N LYS A 655 9.82 -44.24 19.08
CA LYS A 655 11.11 -44.47 19.73
C LYS A 655 12.32 -43.90 18.98
N GLU A 656 12.40 -44.06 17.66
CA GLU A 656 13.51 -43.54 16.85
C GLU A 656 13.52 -42.01 16.85
N ILE A 657 12.37 -41.38 16.62
CA ILE A 657 12.21 -39.92 16.63
C ILE A 657 12.54 -39.35 18.01
N ILE A 658 12.08 -39.99 19.10
CA ILE A 658 12.31 -39.55 20.49
C ILE A 658 13.77 -39.77 20.92
N SER A 659 14.43 -40.80 20.38
CA SER A 659 15.82 -41.13 20.70
C SER A 659 16.84 -40.22 19.99
N ALA A 660 16.47 -39.66 18.83
CA ALA A 660 17.31 -38.75 18.06
C ALA A 660 17.67 -37.47 18.85
N GLU A 661 18.88 -36.95 18.64
CA GLU A 661 19.28 -35.67 19.20
C GLU A 661 18.77 -34.50 18.35
N PRO A 662 18.33 -33.38 18.97
CA PRO A 662 17.93 -32.20 18.22
C PRO A 662 19.14 -31.57 17.50
N GLN A 663 18.96 -31.16 16.24
CA GLN A 663 20.02 -30.53 15.42
C GLN A 663 20.58 -29.22 16.01
N GLU A 664 19.83 -28.52 16.86
CA GLU A 664 20.29 -27.33 17.57
C GLU A 664 20.63 -27.65 19.03
N GLN A 665 21.81 -27.22 19.49
CA GLN A 665 22.22 -27.37 20.88
C GLN A 665 21.32 -26.53 21.81
N ILE A 666 20.41 -27.20 22.50
CA ILE A 666 19.64 -26.59 23.59
C ILE A 666 20.56 -26.45 24.80
N MET A 667 20.94 -25.22 25.14
CA MET A 667 21.68 -24.93 26.38
C MET A 667 20.80 -25.19 27.60
N LEU A 668 20.88 -26.40 28.16
CA LEU A 668 20.39 -26.70 29.50
C LEU A 668 21.40 -26.13 30.51
N GLU A 669 21.23 -24.86 30.92
CA GLU A 669 22.17 -24.16 31.82
C GLU A 669 22.51 -24.96 33.10
N LYS A 670 23.80 -25.00 33.48
CA LYS A 670 24.26 -25.52 34.79
C LYS A 670 24.22 -24.38 35.84
N PRO A 671 23.49 -24.51 36.97
CA PRO A 671 23.22 -23.40 37.87
C PRO A 671 24.01 -23.50 39.17
N GLU A 672 25.14 -22.80 39.31
CA GLU A 672 25.70 -22.54 40.65
C GLU A 672 25.96 -21.05 40.91
N LEU A 673 26.53 -20.30 39.97
CA LEU A 673 26.95 -18.92 40.21
C LEU A 673 25.86 -17.83 39.99
N MET A 674 24.71 -18.18 39.41
CA MET A 674 23.61 -17.23 39.10
C MET A 674 22.34 -17.42 39.96
N MET A 675 22.40 -18.21 41.04
CA MET A 675 21.21 -18.69 41.77
C MET A 675 20.55 -17.69 42.75
N LEU A 676 21.30 -16.73 43.26
CA LEU A 676 20.83 -15.77 44.28
C LEU A 676 19.86 -14.72 43.70
N PRO A 677 20.15 -14.09 42.54
CA PRO A 677 19.25 -13.10 41.92
C PRO A 677 17.95 -13.71 41.38
N SER A 678 17.99 -14.92 40.82
CA SER A 678 16.82 -15.58 40.23
C SER A 678 15.77 -15.98 41.27
N ARG A 679 16.20 -16.37 42.48
CA ARG A 679 15.30 -16.60 43.63
C ARG A 679 14.58 -15.33 44.06
N ILE A 680 15.30 -14.21 44.12
CA ILE A 680 14.73 -12.91 44.50
C ILE A 680 13.71 -12.46 43.45
N VAL A 681 14.08 -12.50 42.17
CA VAL A 681 13.17 -12.15 41.06
C VAL A 681 11.92 -13.03 41.08
N TYR A 682 12.08 -14.35 41.23
CA TYR A 682 10.94 -15.26 41.34
C TYR A 682 10.03 -14.94 42.53
N ALA A 683 10.62 -14.67 43.71
CA ALA A 683 9.85 -14.31 44.91
C ALA A 683 9.07 -13.01 44.74
N VAL A 684 9.69 -11.98 44.14
CA VAL A 684 9.03 -10.70 43.82
C VAL A 684 7.89 -10.91 42.82
N MET A 685 8.13 -11.65 41.73
CA MET A 685 7.11 -11.92 40.73
C MET A 685 5.95 -12.74 41.29
N LYS A 686 6.24 -13.74 42.15
CA LYS A 686 5.22 -14.52 42.86
C LYS A 686 4.42 -13.66 43.83
N LEU A 687 5.05 -12.73 44.54
CA LEU A 687 4.38 -11.78 45.42
C LEU A 687 3.46 -10.86 44.60
N LEU A 688 3.93 -10.31 43.49
CA LEU A 688 3.13 -9.49 42.59
C LEU A 688 1.94 -10.27 42.02
N ALA A 689 2.12 -11.53 41.61
CA ALA A 689 1.02 -12.35 41.13
C ALA A 689 -0.02 -12.64 42.22
N LYS A 690 0.41 -12.82 43.48
CA LYS A 690 -0.50 -12.94 44.63
C LYS A 690 -1.26 -11.64 44.92
N LEU A 691 -0.62 -10.48 44.79
CA LEU A 691 -1.25 -9.18 45.05
C LEU A 691 -2.19 -8.75 43.91
N LEU A 692 -1.75 -8.88 42.66
CA LEU A 692 -2.47 -8.40 41.48
C LEU A 692 -3.54 -9.39 41.01
N PHE A 693 -3.29 -10.69 41.09
CA PHE A 693 -4.20 -11.71 40.55
C PHE A 693 -4.75 -12.64 41.63
N HIS A 694 -4.54 -12.36 42.92
CA HIS A 694 -4.96 -13.24 44.02
C HIS A 694 -4.61 -14.71 43.73
N LEU A 695 -3.41 -14.94 43.19
CA LEU A 695 -3.00 -16.24 42.64
C LEU A 695 -3.02 -17.32 43.72
N GLU A 696 -3.90 -18.31 43.56
CA GLU A 696 -4.03 -19.48 44.43
C GLU A 696 -3.61 -20.75 43.69
N ALA A 697 -2.91 -21.63 44.39
CA ALA A 697 -2.50 -22.94 43.88
C ALA A 697 -3.11 -24.04 44.77
N ARG A 698 -3.76 -25.04 44.16
CA ARG A 698 -4.38 -26.18 44.85
C ARG A 698 -3.79 -27.49 44.31
N GLY A 699 -3.66 -28.52 45.14
CA GLY A 699 -3.15 -29.82 44.72
C GLY A 699 -1.63 -29.87 44.51
N LEU A 700 -0.86 -28.98 45.14
CA LEU A 700 0.60 -28.96 45.00
C LEU A 700 1.27 -30.23 45.56
N GLU A 701 0.60 -30.97 46.44
CA GLU A 701 0.99 -32.29 46.91
C GLU A 701 1.09 -33.33 45.78
N ASN A 702 0.41 -33.11 44.65
CA ASN A 702 0.49 -33.94 43.45
C ASN A 702 1.74 -33.65 42.60
N ILE A 703 2.50 -32.61 42.93
CA ILE A 703 3.74 -32.23 42.22
C ILE A 703 4.93 -32.80 42.97
N SER A 704 5.63 -33.75 42.35
CA SER A 704 6.85 -34.31 42.92
C SER A 704 8.01 -33.31 42.88
N ALA A 705 8.74 -33.17 43.99
CA ALA A 705 9.99 -32.41 44.04
C ALA A 705 11.20 -33.21 43.50
N SER A 706 11.05 -34.54 43.32
CA SER A 706 12.09 -35.47 42.85
C SER A 706 11.60 -36.28 41.64
N GLY A 707 12.37 -36.28 40.56
CA GLY A 707 11.99 -36.89 39.27
C GLY A 707 11.45 -35.87 38.26
N ASN A 708 11.29 -36.31 37.01
CA ASN A 708 10.73 -35.53 35.91
C ASN A 708 9.26 -35.88 35.67
N PHE A 709 8.48 -34.88 35.27
CA PHE A 709 7.06 -35.04 34.95
C PHE A 709 6.64 -34.04 33.85
N ILE A 710 5.46 -34.26 33.26
CA ILE A 710 4.88 -33.34 32.28
C ILE A 710 3.67 -32.65 32.92
N ILE A 711 3.58 -31.33 32.85
CA ILE A 711 2.39 -30.55 33.21
C ILE A 711 1.55 -30.35 31.94
N ALA A 712 0.26 -30.66 32.01
CA ALA A 712 -0.70 -30.49 30.91
C ALA A 712 -1.87 -29.60 31.34
N PRO A 713 -1.77 -28.26 31.18
CA PRO A 713 -2.83 -27.32 31.52
C PRO A 713 -3.83 -27.12 30.38
N ASN A 714 -5.01 -26.56 30.69
CA ASN A 714 -5.83 -25.89 29.69
C ASN A 714 -5.17 -24.60 29.18
N HIS A 715 -5.50 -24.17 27.97
CA HIS A 715 -4.91 -22.99 27.33
C HIS A 715 -5.95 -21.99 26.82
N ALA A 716 -6.22 -20.92 27.57
CA ALA A 716 -7.20 -19.90 27.24
C ALA A 716 -6.65 -18.47 27.20
N SER A 717 -5.51 -18.19 27.84
CA SER A 717 -4.95 -16.85 28.02
C SER A 717 -3.45 -16.78 27.71
N TYR A 718 -2.97 -15.57 27.42
CA TYR A 718 -1.53 -15.29 27.35
C TYR A 718 -0.86 -15.36 28.73
N LEU A 719 -1.63 -15.33 29.83
CA LEU A 719 -1.12 -15.45 31.20
C LEU A 719 -0.87 -16.89 31.63
N ASP A 720 -1.37 -17.90 30.92
CA ASP A 720 -1.43 -19.30 31.40
C ASP A 720 -0.05 -19.87 31.79
N GLY A 721 0.93 -19.77 30.90
CA GLY A 721 2.29 -20.26 31.18
C GLY A 721 2.95 -19.52 32.36
N PHE A 722 2.66 -18.22 32.48
CA PHE A 722 3.20 -17.39 33.56
C PHE A 722 2.59 -17.75 34.92
N VAL A 723 1.28 -17.95 35.00
CA VAL A 723 0.60 -18.27 36.26
C VAL A 723 0.94 -19.69 36.74
N VAL A 724 1.09 -20.66 35.82
CA VAL A 724 1.54 -22.02 36.15
C VAL A 724 2.96 -22.04 36.73
N VAL A 725 3.86 -21.20 36.20
CA VAL A 725 5.24 -21.08 36.71
C VAL A 725 5.26 -20.47 38.11
N LEU A 726 4.47 -19.41 38.35
CA LEU A 726 4.47 -18.69 39.61
C LEU A 726 3.68 -19.40 40.73
N SER A 727 2.77 -20.32 40.40
CA SER A 727 2.07 -21.14 41.39
C SER A 727 2.97 -22.22 42.01
N LEU A 728 3.97 -22.72 41.29
CA LEU A 728 4.85 -23.81 41.74
C LEU A 728 5.85 -23.41 42.85
N PRO A 729 6.47 -24.36 43.56
CA PRO A 729 7.66 -24.10 44.37
C PRO A 729 8.87 -23.75 43.50
N PHE A 730 9.78 -22.89 43.99
CA PHE A 730 10.97 -22.47 43.23
C PHE A 730 11.86 -23.66 42.81
N THR A 731 11.97 -24.68 43.66
CA THR A 731 12.74 -25.91 43.39
C THR A 731 12.19 -26.68 42.18
N VAL A 732 10.87 -26.66 41.99
CA VAL A 732 10.19 -27.29 40.86
C VAL A 732 10.31 -26.42 39.61
N PHE A 733 10.04 -25.11 39.73
CA PHE A 733 10.20 -24.16 38.62
C PHE A 733 11.60 -24.20 38.00
N ARG A 734 12.66 -24.29 38.84
CA ARG A 734 14.05 -24.38 38.37
C ARG A 734 14.29 -25.55 37.40
N ASN A 735 13.47 -26.60 37.50
CA ASN A 735 13.60 -27.79 36.67
C ASN A 735 12.51 -27.88 35.59
N LEU A 736 11.61 -26.90 35.48
CA LEU A 736 10.51 -26.88 34.52
C LEU A 736 10.88 -26.05 33.28
N TYR A 737 10.63 -26.60 32.11
CA TYR A 737 10.75 -25.92 30.81
C TYR A 737 9.37 -25.77 30.16
N LEU A 738 9.13 -24.66 29.47
CA LEU A 738 7.88 -24.38 28.76
C LEU A 738 8.13 -24.43 27.26
N LEU A 739 7.23 -25.06 26.50
CA LEU A 739 7.22 -24.93 25.04
C LEU A 739 6.43 -23.68 24.63
N GLY A 740 7.00 -22.85 23.76
CA GLY A 740 6.33 -21.64 23.26
C GLY A 740 6.69 -21.32 21.81
N ILE A 741 5.75 -20.70 21.09
CA ILE A 741 5.94 -20.30 19.69
C ILE A 741 6.98 -19.18 19.59
N SER A 742 7.99 -19.32 18.73
CA SER A 742 9.13 -18.41 18.54
C SER A 742 8.74 -16.95 18.28
N ASP A 743 7.65 -16.73 17.53
CA ASP A 743 7.19 -15.40 17.09
C ASP A 743 6.88 -14.45 18.24
N PHE A 744 6.48 -14.99 19.41
CA PHE A 744 6.18 -14.20 20.60
C PHE A 744 7.42 -13.71 21.36
N PHE A 745 8.61 -14.28 21.08
CA PHE A 745 9.86 -14.00 21.80
C PHE A 745 10.88 -13.23 20.97
N THR A 746 10.48 -12.68 19.82
CA THR A 746 11.32 -11.85 18.95
C THR A 746 11.69 -10.53 19.63
N GLY A 747 13.00 -10.26 19.75
CA GLY A 747 13.57 -9.03 20.33
C GLY A 747 14.53 -9.24 21.51
N ARG A 748 15.46 -8.30 21.72
CA ARG A 748 16.60 -8.43 22.66
C ARG A 748 16.19 -8.64 24.13
N LEU A 749 15.12 -7.98 24.59
CA LEU A 749 14.55 -8.11 25.94
C LEU A 749 13.66 -9.36 26.09
N LYS A 750 12.81 -9.64 25.09
CA LYS A 750 11.89 -10.79 25.10
C LYS A 750 12.63 -12.12 24.98
N GLY A 751 13.68 -12.17 24.16
CA GLY A 751 14.58 -13.33 24.06
C GLY A 751 15.44 -13.53 25.31
N TRP A 752 15.87 -12.45 25.98
CA TRP A 752 16.55 -12.53 27.29
C TRP A 752 15.61 -13.06 28.38
N PHE A 753 14.36 -12.60 28.41
CA PHE A 753 13.33 -13.07 29.33
C PHE A 753 12.95 -14.54 29.06
N ALA A 754 12.77 -14.93 27.81
CA ALA A 754 12.48 -16.32 27.41
C ALA A 754 13.58 -17.30 27.87
N LYS A 755 14.86 -16.93 27.69
CA LYS A 755 16.01 -17.72 28.18
C LYS A 755 16.01 -17.85 29.70
N LYS A 756 15.73 -16.76 30.44
CA LYS A 756 15.64 -16.78 31.91
C LYS A 756 14.38 -17.45 32.46
N ALA A 757 13.32 -17.57 31.67
CA ALA A 757 12.06 -18.22 32.03
C ALA A 757 11.97 -19.69 31.56
N HIS A 758 13.08 -20.27 31.09
CA HIS A 758 13.16 -21.65 30.60
C HIS A 758 12.16 -21.96 29.47
N VAL A 759 11.90 -20.99 28.61
CA VAL A 759 11.03 -21.17 27.45
C VAL A 759 11.86 -21.66 26.28
N ILE A 760 11.44 -22.77 25.69
CA ILE A 760 12.02 -23.34 24.48
C ILE A 760 11.21 -22.80 23.29
N PRO A 761 11.80 -21.93 22.45
CA PRO A 761 11.13 -21.42 21.27
C PRO A 761 11.03 -22.52 20.22
N ILE A 762 9.82 -22.75 19.71
CA ILE A 762 9.55 -23.64 18.59
C ILE A 762 8.89 -22.81 17.50
N ASP A 763 9.39 -22.91 16.27
CA ASP A 763 8.83 -22.24 15.10
C ASP A 763 7.40 -22.75 14.84
N SER A 764 6.47 -21.83 14.57
CA SER A 764 5.07 -22.17 14.22
C SER A 764 5.00 -22.99 12.93
N SER A 765 6.03 -22.91 12.09
CA SER A 765 6.19 -23.65 10.84
C SER A 765 7.05 -24.93 10.94
N ALA A 766 7.66 -25.23 12.10
CA ALA A 766 8.52 -26.41 12.25
C ALA A 766 7.73 -27.70 12.53
N TYR A 767 8.04 -28.74 11.75
CA TYR A 767 7.55 -30.12 11.87
C TYR A 767 7.39 -30.62 13.32
N LEU A 768 6.22 -31.20 13.64
CA LEU A 768 5.85 -31.85 14.92
C LEU A 768 6.97 -32.72 15.52
N ASN A 769 7.76 -33.38 14.67
CA ASN A 769 8.89 -34.23 15.05
C ASN A 769 9.98 -33.46 15.81
N ARG A 770 10.27 -32.20 15.43
CA ARG A 770 11.27 -31.36 16.09
C ARG A 770 10.82 -30.95 17.49
N ALA A 771 9.56 -30.59 17.65
CA ALA A 771 8.97 -30.29 18.96
C ALA A 771 9.03 -31.51 19.91
N LEU A 772 8.73 -32.71 19.39
CA LEU A 772 8.80 -33.96 20.15
C LEU A 772 10.25 -34.35 20.50
N GLN A 773 11.20 -34.21 19.57
CA GLN A 773 12.64 -34.45 19.81
C GLN A 773 13.20 -33.56 20.91
N THR A 774 12.92 -32.25 20.83
CA THR A 774 13.35 -31.28 21.83
C THR A 774 12.72 -31.56 23.19
N SER A 775 11.44 -31.91 23.23
CA SER A 775 10.73 -32.28 24.46
C SER A 775 11.31 -33.55 25.09
N ALA A 776 11.58 -34.57 24.27
CA ALA A 776 12.22 -35.81 24.70
C ALA A 776 13.64 -35.57 25.25
N TYR A 777 14.42 -34.69 24.62
CA TYR A 777 15.76 -34.32 25.09
C TYR A 777 15.74 -33.71 26.49
N VAL A 778 14.85 -32.74 26.74
CA VAL A 778 14.68 -32.10 28.06
C VAL A 778 14.32 -33.12 29.13
N LEU A 779 13.38 -34.00 28.81
CA LEU A 779 12.90 -35.04 29.71
C LEU A 779 14.00 -36.09 30.01
N ARG A 780 14.78 -36.54 29.01
CA ARG A 780 15.93 -37.46 29.22
C ARG A 780 16.99 -36.89 30.17
N HIS A 781 17.17 -35.57 30.17
CA HIS A 781 18.14 -34.89 31.05
C HIS A 781 17.57 -34.58 32.45
N GLY A 782 16.50 -35.27 32.86
CA GLY A 782 15.94 -35.18 34.21
C GLY A 782 15.19 -33.88 34.51
N ARG A 783 14.81 -33.12 33.48
CA ARG A 783 14.01 -31.89 33.62
C ARG A 783 12.53 -32.19 33.36
N SER A 784 11.65 -31.36 33.90
CA SER A 784 10.20 -31.43 33.72
C SER A 784 9.74 -30.49 32.61
N LEU A 785 8.59 -30.77 32.00
CA LEU A 785 8.08 -30.04 30.85
C LEU A 785 6.65 -29.56 31.09
N CYS A 786 6.33 -28.34 30.71
CA CYS A 786 4.96 -27.83 30.63
C CYS A 786 4.55 -27.75 29.16
N VAL A 787 3.56 -28.54 28.78
CA VAL A 787 3.02 -28.60 27.42
C VAL A 787 1.56 -28.19 27.48
N PHE A 788 1.13 -27.30 26.58
CA PHE A 788 -0.28 -26.99 26.37
C PHE A 788 -0.82 -27.91 25.26
N PRO A 789 -1.44 -29.05 25.60
CA PRO A 789 -1.75 -30.11 24.64
C PRO A 789 -2.89 -29.76 23.68
N GLU A 790 -3.63 -28.67 23.92
CA GLU A 790 -4.65 -28.14 23.01
C GLU A 790 -4.06 -27.68 21.67
N GLY A 791 -2.76 -27.34 21.63
CA GLY A 791 -2.05 -26.88 20.42
C GLY A 791 -2.50 -25.52 19.88
N GLY A 792 -3.57 -24.95 20.43
CA GLY A 792 -4.05 -23.59 20.23
C GLY A 792 -4.60 -23.06 21.56
N ARG A 793 -4.89 -21.76 21.61
CA ARG A 793 -5.67 -21.20 22.72
C ARG A 793 -7.15 -21.41 22.43
N SER A 794 -7.97 -21.55 23.46
CA SER A 794 -9.43 -21.47 23.36
C SER A 794 -9.89 -20.04 23.09
N ALA A 795 -10.93 -19.85 22.27
CA ALA A 795 -11.48 -18.54 21.92
C ALA A 795 -12.57 -18.08 22.90
N ASP A 796 -13.27 -19.03 23.51
CA ASP A 796 -14.45 -18.85 24.36
C ASP A 796 -14.29 -19.49 25.75
N ASN A 797 -13.05 -19.83 26.13
CA ASN A 797 -12.70 -20.49 27.39
C ASN A 797 -13.21 -21.94 27.51
N THR A 798 -13.63 -22.57 26.40
CA THR A 798 -13.92 -24.01 26.35
C THR A 798 -12.65 -24.85 26.26
N LEU A 799 -12.66 -26.04 26.87
CA LEU A 799 -11.52 -26.96 26.85
C LEU A 799 -11.46 -27.69 25.50
N LEU A 800 -10.45 -27.37 24.68
CA LEU A 800 -10.25 -28.00 23.37
C LEU A 800 -9.80 -29.46 23.51
N GLU A 801 -9.74 -30.16 22.38
CA GLU A 801 -9.23 -31.53 22.33
C GLU A 801 -7.70 -31.55 22.55
N PHE A 802 -7.22 -32.53 23.32
CA PHE A 802 -5.79 -32.68 23.59
C PHE A 802 -5.15 -33.51 22.48
N LYS A 803 -4.08 -32.98 21.88
CA LYS A 803 -3.34 -33.64 20.80
C LYS A 803 -2.48 -34.78 21.36
N LYS A 804 -2.32 -35.87 20.59
CA LYS A 804 -1.51 -37.07 20.93
C LYS A 804 -0.07 -36.84 21.37
N GLY A 805 0.54 -35.68 21.11
CA GLY A 805 1.95 -35.39 21.44
C GLY A 805 2.29 -35.59 22.92
N VAL A 806 1.39 -35.23 23.84
CA VAL A 806 1.59 -35.46 25.28
C VAL A 806 1.54 -36.95 25.63
N GLY A 807 0.68 -37.73 24.96
CA GLY A 807 0.57 -39.18 25.11
C GLY A 807 1.80 -39.91 24.58
N ILE A 808 2.33 -39.48 23.43
CA ILE A 808 3.59 -40.00 22.85
C ILE A 808 4.73 -39.85 23.86
N LEU A 809 4.94 -38.64 24.40
CA LEU A 809 5.99 -38.38 25.38
C LEU A 809 5.78 -39.18 26.67
N ALA A 810 4.55 -39.26 27.18
CA ALA A 810 4.26 -39.96 28.44
C ALA A 810 4.48 -41.48 28.34
N ILE A 811 4.00 -42.10 27.26
CA ILE A 811 4.07 -43.55 27.07
C ILE A 811 5.48 -44.00 26.73
N GLU A 812 6.13 -43.36 25.74
CA GLU A 812 7.46 -43.81 25.29
C GLU A 812 8.56 -43.52 26.30
N MET A 813 8.43 -42.45 27.09
CA MET A 813 9.42 -42.08 28.10
C MET A 813 9.10 -42.63 29.50
N GLY A 814 7.89 -43.16 29.70
CA GLY A 814 7.42 -43.62 31.01
C GLY A 814 7.30 -42.50 32.05
N ILE A 815 7.01 -41.26 31.60
CA ILE A 815 6.98 -40.07 32.45
C ILE A 815 5.54 -39.74 32.84
N PRO A 816 5.24 -39.49 34.13
CA PRO A 816 3.90 -39.16 34.57
C PRO A 816 3.45 -37.77 34.07
N VAL A 817 2.17 -37.64 33.76
CA VAL A 817 1.54 -36.38 33.35
C VAL A 817 0.60 -35.87 34.43
N VAL A 818 0.77 -34.61 34.83
CA VAL A 818 -0.04 -33.92 35.82
C VAL A 818 -1.07 -33.06 35.09
N PRO A 819 -2.38 -33.42 35.15
CA PRO A 819 -3.44 -32.58 34.57
C PRO A 819 -3.59 -31.30 35.40
N VAL A 820 -3.71 -30.15 34.73
CA VAL A 820 -3.85 -28.85 35.40
C VAL A 820 -5.03 -28.07 34.83
N TYR A 821 -5.81 -27.46 35.72
CA TYR A 821 -6.86 -26.52 35.32
C TYR A 821 -6.57 -25.11 35.86
N ILE A 822 -6.59 -24.14 34.97
CA ILE A 822 -6.38 -22.72 35.19
C ILE A 822 -7.73 -22.02 35.03
N LYS A 823 -8.22 -21.45 36.14
CA LYS A 823 -9.47 -20.69 36.21
C LYS A 823 -9.18 -19.21 36.40
N GLY A 824 -9.91 -18.33 35.72
CA GLY A 824 -9.78 -16.87 35.87
C GLY A 824 -8.77 -16.17 34.96
N ALA A 825 -7.88 -16.94 34.29
CA ALA A 825 -6.83 -16.37 33.45
C ALA A 825 -7.37 -15.77 32.13
N PHE A 826 -8.43 -16.38 31.56
CA PHE A 826 -9.12 -15.86 30.38
C PHE A 826 -9.78 -14.50 30.67
N GLU A 827 -10.45 -14.39 31.82
CA GLU A 827 -11.12 -13.15 32.23
C GLU A 827 -10.14 -12.05 32.67
N ALA A 828 -8.97 -12.45 33.17
CA ALA A 828 -7.88 -11.55 33.53
C ALA A 828 -7.18 -10.96 32.31
N LEU A 829 -7.03 -11.71 31.20
CA LEU A 829 -6.47 -11.16 29.96
C LEU A 829 -7.13 -11.81 28.73
N PRO A 830 -8.29 -11.28 28.29
CA PRO A 830 -8.92 -11.70 27.04
C PRO A 830 -8.03 -11.38 25.84
N ARG A 831 -8.17 -12.13 24.73
CA ARG A 831 -7.31 -12.01 23.53
C ARG A 831 -7.19 -10.59 22.95
N GLU A 832 -8.26 -9.80 23.03
CA GLU A 832 -8.32 -8.45 22.46
C GLU A 832 -7.86 -7.36 23.45
N ALA A 833 -7.61 -7.72 24.71
CA ALA A 833 -7.24 -6.76 25.73
C ALA A 833 -5.73 -6.48 25.70
N ALA A 834 -5.36 -5.21 25.53
CA ALA A 834 -3.96 -4.76 25.57
C ALA A 834 -3.36 -4.79 27.00
N TRP A 835 -4.19 -4.83 28.04
CA TRP A 835 -3.77 -4.80 29.45
C TRP A 835 -4.57 -5.79 30.31
N PRO A 836 -3.94 -6.46 31.30
CA PRO A 836 -4.62 -7.42 32.16
C PRO A 836 -5.52 -6.73 33.19
N LYS A 837 -6.69 -7.33 33.42
CA LYS A 837 -7.60 -7.04 34.53
C LYS A 837 -7.16 -7.84 35.76
N PHE A 838 -7.07 -7.19 36.91
CA PHE A 838 -6.67 -7.79 38.19
C PHE A 838 -7.79 -8.66 38.80
N LYS A 839 -7.99 -9.84 38.21
CA LYS A 839 -8.96 -10.84 38.66
C LYS A 839 -8.28 -12.01 39.35
N LYS A 840 -9.03 -12.71 40.20
CA LYS A 840 -8.56 -13.91 40.89
C LYS A 840 -8.24 -15.02 39.88
N ILE A 841 -7.04 -15.58 39.95
CA ILE A 841 -6.60 -16.73 39.15
C ILE A 841 -6.31 -17.91 40.09
N THR A 842 -6.84 -19.08 39.76
CA THR A 842 -6.60 -20.32 40.52
C THR A 842 -6.04 -21.39 39.60
N VAL A 843 -4.92 -22.00 40.02
CA VAL A 843 -4.27 -23.11 39.33
C VAL A 843 -4.43 -24.38 40.16
N THR A 844 -5.13 -25.37 39.63
CA THR A 844 -5.43 -26.63 40.33
C THR A 844 -4.66 -27.77 39.66
N TYR A 845 -3.82 -28.46 40.44
CA TYR A 845 -3.01 -29.59 40.02
C TYR A 845 -3.68 -30.92 40.43
N GLY A 846 -4.09 -31.72 39.45
CA GLY A 846 -4.70 -33.02 39.69
C GLY A 846 -3.68 -34.14 39.94
N THR A 847 -4.19 -35.33 40.26
CA THR A 847 -3.34 -36.50 40.51
C THR A 847 -2.59 -36.92 39.24
N PRO A 848 -1.26 -37.15 39.32
CA PRO A 848 -0.46 -37.55 38.16
C PRO A 848 -0.94 -38.88 37.59
N LEU A 849 -0.89 -39.01 36.28
CA LEU A 849 -1.21 -40.23 35.56
C LEU A 849 0.04 -40.75 34.86
N ALA A 850 0.47 -41.97 35.21
CA ALA A 850 1.53 -42.67 34.51
C ALA A 850 0.93 -43.70 33.53
N ALA A 851 1.58 -43.93 32.39
CA ALA A 851 1.12 -44.90 31.39
C ALA A 851 0.92 -46.31 31.96
N LYS A 852 1.73 -46.72 32.94
CA LYS A 852 1.63 -48.03 33.62
C LYS A 852 0.33 -48.21 34.43
N GLN A 853 -0.38 -47.13 34.74
CA GLN A 853 -1.62 -47.15 35.54
C GLN A 853 -2.88 -47.18 34.65
N ILE A 854 -2.73 -47.15 33.32
CA ILE A 854 -3.84 -47.10 32.38
C ILE A 854 -4.10 -48.49 31.83
N ASP A 855 -5.36 -48.88 31.88
CA ASP A 855 -5.88 -50.05 31.18
C ASP A 855 -6.24 -49.68 29.74
N PHE A 856 -5.30 -49.91 28.83
CA PHE A 856 -5.47 -49.63 27.39
C PHE A 856 -6.50 -50.56 26.72
N SER A 857 -6.97 -51.61 27.39
CA SER A 857 -8.04 -52.47 26.85
C SER A 857 -9.41 -51.78 26.83
N LYS A 858 -9.60 -50.71 27.62
CA LYS A 858 -10.83 -49.91 27.70
C LYS A 858 -10.90 -48.77 26.67
N LYS A 859 -9.94 -48.73 25.75
CA LYS A 859 -9.81 -47.68 24.74
C LYS A 859 -10.91 -47.79 23.66
N PRO A 860 -11.54 -46.68 23.24
CA PRO A 860 -12.42 -46.65 22.06
C PRO A 860 -11.73 -47.15 20.78
N ALA A 861 -12.47 -47.83 19.90
CA ALA A 861 -11.91 -48.46 18.70
C ALA A 861 -11.26 -47.48 17.71
N ASP A 862 -11.65 -46.20 17.78
CA ASP A 862 -11.21 -45.09 16.94
C ASP A 862 -9.95 -44.36 17.48
N MET A 863 -9.43 -44.73 18.65
CA MET A 863 -8.26 -44.08 19.26
C MET A 863 -7.02 -44.99 19.27
N ASP A 864 -5.83 -44.42 19.03
CA ASP A 864 -4.55 -45.07 19.35
C ASP A 864 -4.19 -44.90 20.84
N ASP A 865 -3.20 -45.63 21.35
CA ASP A 865 -2.84 -45.59 22.78
C ASP A 865 -2.41 -44.19 23.23
N TYR A 866 -1.79 -43.41 22.34
CA TYR A 866 -1.31 -42.06 22.62
C TYR A 866 -2.46 -41.04 22.67
N GLN A 867 -3.40 -41.14 21.73
CA GLN A 867 -4.60 -40.30 21.68
C GLN A 867 -5.52 -40.63 22.86
N TYR A 868 -5.64 -41.90 23.23
CA TYR A 868 -6.41 -42.31 24.41
C TYR A 868 -5.79 -41.80 25.71
N PHE A 869 -4.46 -41.84 25.84
CA PHE A 869 -3.77 -41.22 26.97
C PHE A 869 -4.06 -39.71 27.04
N ALA A 870 -3.95 -38.99 25.92
CA ALA A 870 -4.24 -37.56 25.85
C ALA A 870 -5.70 -37.25 26.21
N TYR A 871 -6.65 -38.07 25.75
CA TYR A 871 -8.06 -38.00 26.11
C TYR A 871 -8.30 -38.18 27.62
N LEU A 872 -7.68 -39.18 28.26
CA LEU A 872 -7.80 -39.39 29.71
C LEU A 872 -7.26 -38.21 30.52
N ILE A 873 -6.17 -37.59 30.07
CA ILE A 873 -5.64 -36.36 30.69
C ILE A 873 -6.63 -35.21 30.53
N ARG A 874 -7.22 -35.03 29.35
CA ARG A 874 -8.24 -34.01 29.09
C ARG A 874 -9.45 -34.19 30.01
N GLU A 875 -9.97 -35.40 30.14
CA GLU A 875 -11.11 -35.66 31.03
C GLU A 875 -10.78 -35.36 32.49
N ARG A 876 -9.55 -35.67 32.94
CA ARG A 876 -9.10 -35.22 34.28
C ARG A 876 -9.03 -33.70 34.41
N VAL A 877 -8.56 -32.98 33.39
CA VAL A 877 -8.60 -31.49 33.39
C VAL A 877 -10.04 -30.98 33.43
N ARG A 878 -10.97 -31.67 32.76
CA ARG A 878 -12.40 -31.36 32.78
C ARG A 878 -13.07 -31.67 34.13
N GLU A 879 -12.66 -32.73 34.81
CA GLU A 879 -13.11 -33.01 36.18
C GLU A 879 -12.60 -31.94 37.17
N LEU A 880 -11.35 -31.50 36.99
CA LEU A 880 -10.80 -30.37 37.75
C LEU A 880 -11.58 -29.08 37.50
N SER A 881 -12.09 -28.85 36.28
CA SER A 881 -12.90 -27.65 36.00
C SER A 881 -14.27 -27.67 36.69
N ARG A 882 -14.84 -28.86 36.92
CA ARG A 882 -16.12 -29.03 37.63
C ARG A 882 -15.98 -28.90 39.15
N SER A 883 -14.78 -29.11 39.69
CA SER A 883 -14.48 -29.07 41.13
C SER A 883 -13.83 -27.76 41.60
N ALA A 884 -13.46 -26.86 40.67
CA ALA A 884 -12.72 -25.62 40.92
C ALA A 884 -13.59 -24.35 40.97
#